data_AF-A0A1V5RUQ6-F1
#
_entry.id   AF-A0A1V5RUQ6-F1
#
_cell.length_a   1.000
_cell.length_b   1.000
_cell.length_c   1.000
_cell.angle_alpha   90.00
_cell.angle_beta   90.00
_cell.angle_gamma   90.00
#
_symmetry.space_group_name_H-M   'P 1'
#
loop_
_entity.id
_entity.type
_entity.pdbx_description
1 polymer ?
#
loop_
_entity_poly.entity_id
_entity_poly.type
_entity_poly.pdbx_seq_one_letter_code
_entity_poly.pdbx_strand_id
1 'polypeptide(L)'
;MQTLDTPVSETHAPSTAPAARASFLDRTLVQALRLDWEKLAWIALVIIALLTRVIGLGDRPMSHDESLHVVYSFQLFDGRGYQHQPMMHGPLKFVLNPVMYFLFGVNDWSARILVALFGVAMVAFVWMLRPWLGRTGALLTALMYTISPALLYHSRYIRDEVLLTSLAVLLVVTMFRYLATRKTGWLIGVAVSLGLAFLTMEAAFIFGGIFGIFLVLALAAQLWAAAWPGGQTAAARRQAFRLLVGVSLPLLAAGLLLAIFKQLVAGIALLALGGGLALLAVGLAIGVWRWGLRRFAELDLAVLLLTLVMPFLSAVVLKALGWQISQFNNPGQVTLELVWQGGLILGLLFILSGVIGYFWLRQRWLIAAGIFWVIEVLFFTTFLTNGQGIGTGLIGSLGYWIDQQEVMRGGQPWYYFYMLVPLYEFLPMLLSLAGLVAWIAARLRRAPAAPAAAMSDAGATAEPPAVSVQALFEAFLVFWPAATWAVFTWVGEKMPWHTVYFAMSMAPLGGWWLGRIIDRIDWRGARRRNIFWLMALTPLFLIALKALLPPAEERPFAGVSVNQLSATAQWLLALVVTLALIYFLYDRVTALGVRESLRTVAVSLAALLLVLTLGVSYRFNYINYDYPIEPMVYAHATPDIRLAMAQIEEISRKTVGDHAIRVAYDDESTWPLEWYFRDYPNKVYFGASPSRDSMDSPIVIVGDPNTRKARPYLGDRYYEFNYRLIWWPRETYKDMTLERLWQGVRDPAQRKLFWDVVIHRRYTTPTATWDPIKRFTMFVRKDVAAQVWDWGAPTVAAEGLSGEPSISYESGQRTIAASQQIGLGVPGMAPGQFNFPRAVAVDGAGRVYVADSGNNRIQVFDANGAFLREWGSTCKLDTGEGCVNGGQGQFNEPWGIAVGQDGSVYVSDTWNHRVQKFTNSGEFVTTWGVFGSTGGELGQESIFYGPRAITIGRDGNVYVMDTGNKRVQMFNPDGVFITQWGGGGVVDGRFDEPVGLGQDANGNWYVADTWNRRIQKFSENFQYIAQWPINGWGSQSVVNKPALAVDSARGIVYAVDPENYRVLAFGLDGTFKATWGLYGTDSTSFALPTGIAVGPDGKVYVADGDAHRILVFPPVE
;
A
#
# COMPACT_ATOMS: atom_id res chain seq x y z
N MET A 1 -99.57 21.38 -34.42
CA MET A 1 -99.91 21.64 -33.01
C MET A 1 -98.65 21.39 -32.20
N GLN A 2 -97.92 22.45 -31.84
CA GLN A 2 -98.11 23.24 -30.60
C GLN A 2 -97.59 22.44 -29.39
N THR A 3 -96.68 22.90 -28.52
CA THR A 3 -96.00 24.19 -28.31
C THR A 3 -95.13 24.07 -27.04
N LEU A 4 -94.07 24.88 -26.93
CA LEU A 4 -93.54 25.55 -25.70
C LEU A 4 -92.89 24.64 -24.62
N ASP A 5 -91.85 24.99 -23.86
CA ASP A 5 -91.08 26.22 -23.65
C ASP A 5 -89.78 25.85 -22.86
N THR A 6 -88.70 26.61 -23.06
CA THR A 6 -87.62 26.86 -22.05
C THR A 6 -88.07 28.01 -21.11
N PRO A 7 -87.50 28.35 -19.91
CA PRO A 7 -86.06 28.26 -19.54
C PRO A 7 -85.66 28.25 -18.00
N VAL A 8 -84.33 28.29 -17.73
CA VAL A 8 -83.49 28.76 -16.55
C VAL A 8 -83.82 28.40 -15.07
N SER A 9 -82.93 27.73 -14.32
CA SER A 9 -81.95 28.32 -13.35
C SER A 9 -81.34 27.30 -12.34
N GLU A 10 -80.05 27.50 -12.06
CA GLU A 10 -79.24 27.13 -10.87
C GLU A 10 -79.34 25.73 -10.22
N THR A 11 -78.31 24.91 -10.43
CA THR A 11 -77.90 23.89 -9.44
C THR A 11 -76.38 23.85 -9.26
N HIS A 12 -75.97 24.01 -8.00
CA HIS A 12 -74.62 23.91 -7.47
C HIS A 12 -73.80 22.73 -8.04
N ALA A 13 -72.55 23.02 -8.40
CA ALA A 13 -71.53 22.02 -8.67
C ALA A 13 -71.21 21.21 -7.39
N PRO A 14 -71.20 19.86 -7.43
CA PRO A 14 -70.70 19.07 -6.32
C PRO A 14 -69.17 19.14 -6.26
N SER A 15 -68.66 19.40 -5.07
CA SER A 15 -67.24 19.41 -4.75
C SER A 15 -66.59 18.06 -5.03
N THR A 16 -65.64 18.02 -5.95
CA THR A 16 -64.75 16.86 -6.12
C THR A 16 -63.73 16.86 -4.98
N ALA A 17 -64.01 16.11 -3.92
CA ALA A 17 -63.01 15.74 -2.94
C ALA A 17 -61.84 14.98 -3.63
N PRO A 18 -60.58 15.23 -3.25
CA PRO A 18 -59.44 14.56 -3.85
C PRO A 18 -59.45 13.07 -3.46
N ALA A 19 -59.43 12.18 -4.46
CA ALA A 19 -59.28 10.75 -4.24
C ALA A 19 -58.00 10.49 -3.43
N ALA A 20 -58.16 9.85 -2.26
CA ALA A 20 -57.07 9.42 -1.40
C ALA A 20 -56.09 8.56 -2.21
N ARG A 21 -54.80 8.93 -2.22
CA ARG A 21 -53.74 8.10 -2.80
C ARG A 21 -53.64 6.82 -1.98
N ALA A 22 -54.04 5.68 -2.57
CA ALA A 22 -53.83 4.36 -1.98
C ALA A 22 -52.37 4.17 -1.55
N SER A 23 -52.17 3.64 -0.34
CA SER A 23 -50.87 3.38 0.27
C SER A 23 -50.10 2.32 -0.54
N PHE A 24 -48.76 2.34 -0.47
CA PHE A 24 -47.91 1.32 -1.11
C PHE A 24 -48.26 -0.10 -0.65
N LEU A 25 -48.75 -0.24 0.58
CA LEU A 25 -49.17 -1.51 1.18
C LEU A 25 -50.51 -2.04 0.64
N ASP A 26 -51.33 -1.19 0.02
CA ASP A 26 -52.64 -1.58 -0.54
C ASP A 26 -52.52 -2.22 -1.94
N ARG A 27 -51.30 -2.25 -2.51
CA ARG A 27 -51.03 -2.86 -3.82
C ARG A 27 -50.50 -4.27 -3.62
N THR A 28 -51.25 -5.27 -4.09
CA THR A 28 -50.73 -6.65 -4.14
C THR A 28 -49.44 -6.71 -4.96
N LEU A 29 -48.42 -7.47 -4.50
CA LEU A 29 -47.12 -7.61 -5.16
C LEU A 29 -47.28 -8.02 -6.64
N VAL A 30 -48.32 -8.81 -6.94
CA VAL A 30 -48.70 -9.30 -8.26
C VAL A 30 -49.29 -8.20 -9.16
N GLN A 31 -50.05 -7.24 -8.62
CA GLN A 31 -50.53 -6.08 -9.39
C GLN A 31 -49.42 -5.05 -9.64
N ALA A 32 -48.43 -4.96 -8.74
CA ALA A 32 -47.25 -4.11 -8.90
C ALA A 32 -46.24 -4.67 -9.93
N LEU A 33 -46.13 -5.99 -10.05
CA LEU A 33 -45.21 -6.70 -10.96
C LEU A 33 -45.95 -7.35 -12.12
N ARG A 34 -46.42 -6.56 -13.09
CA ARG A 34 -46.71 -7.10 -14.44
C ARG A 34 -45.38 -7.50 -15.10
N LEU A 35 -44.94 -8.73 -14.87
CA LEU A 35 -43.70 -9.29 -15.45
C LEU A 35 -43.89 -9.52 -16.95
N ASP A 36 -43.12 -8.80 -17.76
CA ASP A 36 -42.99 -9.05 -19.20
C ASP A 36 -41.62 -9.71 -19.47
N TRP A 37 -41.43 -10.24 -20.69
CA TRP A 37 -40.19 -10.89 -21.09
C TRP A 37 -38.94 -10.00 -20.94
N GLU A 38 -39.11 -8.68 -21.11
CA GLU A 38 -38.02 -7.73 -20.93
C GLU A 38 -37.59 -7.65 -19.46
N LYS A 39 -38.54 -7.51 -18.53
CA LYS A 39 -38.27 -7.51 -17.09
C LYS A 39 -37.67 -8.84 -16.62
N LEU A 40 -38.15 -9.97 -17.14
CA LEU A 40 -37.56 -11.28 -16.85
C LEU A 40 -36.10 -11.37 -17.32
N ALA A 41 -35.78 -10.85 -18.52
CA ALA A 41 -34.41 -10.81 -19.01
C ALA A 41 -33.50 -9.93 -18.12
N TRP A 42 -34.02 -8.82 -17.62
CA TRP A 42 -33.28 -7.97 -16.67
C TRP A 42 -33.06 -8.63 -15.31
N ILE A 43 -34.08 -9.28 -14.75
CA ILE A 43 -33.95 -10.03 -13.50
C ILE A 43 -32.90 -11.14 -13.66
N ALA A 44 -32.99 -11.91 -14.75
CA ALA A 44 -32.00 -12.94 -15.05
C ALA A 44 -30.59 -12.36 -15.17
N LEU A 45 -30.42 -11.23 -15.86
CA LEU A 45 -29.12 -10.59 -16.04
C LEU A 45 -28.52 -10.09 -14.72
N VAL A 46 -29.33 -9.48 -13.85
CA VAL A 46 -28.88 -9.03 -12.51
C VAL A 46 -28.52 -10.22 -11.63
N ILE A 47 -29.28 -11.32 -11.69
CA ILE A 47 -28.94 -12.57 -10.99
C ILE A 47 -27.62 -13.14 -11.51
N ILE A 48 -27.41 -13.19 -12.82
CA ILE A 48 -26.14 -13.62 -13.42
C ILE A 48 -24.99 -12.71 -12.97
N ALA A 49 -25.21 -11.40 -12.92
CA ALA A 49 -24.21 -10.45 -12.44
C ALA A 49 -23.86 -10.67 -10.95
N LEU A 50 -24.85 -11.01 -10.12
CA LEU A 50 -24.66 -11.35 -8.71
C LEU A 50 -23.89 -12.67 -8.55
N LEU A 51 -24.36 -13.75 -9.19
CA LEU A 51 -23.72 -15.06 -9.10
C LEU A 51 -22.27 -15.01 -9.57
N THR A 52 -21.99 -14.32 -10.67
CA THR A 52 -20.63 -14.21 -11.20
C THR A 52 -19.69 -13.38 -10.30
N ARG A 53 -20.21 -12.61 -9.36
CA ARG A 53 -19.38 -11.81 -8.44
C ARG A 53 -19.24 -12.44 -7.06
N VAL A 54 -20.17 -13.32 -6.67
CA VAL A 54 -20.22 -13.90 -5.32
C VAL A 54 -19.67 -15.33 -5.25
N ILE A 55 -19.80 -16.12 -6.31
CA ILE A 55 -19.30 -17.51 -6.34
C ILE A 55 -17.77 -17.50 -6.29
N GLY A 56 -17.17 -18.13 -5.27
CA GLY A 56 -15.71 -18.23 -5.10
C GLY A 56 -15.03 -16.90 -4.77
N LEU A 57 -15.76 -15.93 -4.22
CA LEU A 57 -15.25 -14.60 -3.91
C LEU A 57 -14.14 -14.61 -2.83
N GLY A 58 -14.19 -15.62 -1.95
CA GLY A 58 -13.20 -15.84 -0.89
C GLY A 58 -12.11 -16.85 -1.25
N ASP A 59 -11.99 -17.31 -2.50
CA ASP A 59 -11.02 -18.37 -2.85
C ASP A 59 -9.60 -17.82 -3.04
N ARG A 60 -9.51 -16.56 -3.46
CA ARG A 60 -8.25 -15.87 -3.74
C ARG A 60 -7.59 -15.37 -2.46
N PRO A 61 -6.26 -15.53 -2.28
CA PRO A 61 -5.55 -14.85 -1.20
C PRO A 61 -5.71 -13.33 -1.31
N MET A 62 -5.69 -12.63 -0.18
CA MET A 62 -5.68 -11.16 -0.15
C MET A 62 -4.37 -10.67 -0.75
N SER A 63 -4.46 -9.82 -1.76
CA SER A 63 -3.28 -9.19 -2.36
C SER A 63 -2.61 -8.22 -1.38
N HIS A 64 -1.41 -7.76 -1.74
CA HIS A 64 -0.72 -6.68 -1.03
C HIS A 64 -1.62 -5.44 -0.87
N ASP A 65 -2.24 -4.98 -1.97
CA ASP A 65 -3.05 -3.75 -1.97
C ASP A 65 -4.44 -3.94 -1.31
N GLU A 66 -5.03 -5.14 -1.39
CA GLU A 66 -6.28 -5.45 -0.68
C GLU A 66 -6.08 -5.48 0.83
N SER A 67 -4.92 -5.95 1.28
CA SER A 67 -4.64 -6.22 2.71
C SER A 67 -4.72 -4.96 3.55
N LEU A 68 -4.22 -3.84 3.03
CA LEU A 68 -4.37 -2.54 3.68
C LEU A 68 -5.86 -2.20 3.90
N HIS A 69 -6.69 -2.44 2.88
CA HIS A 69 -8.11 -2.11 2.94
C HIS A 69 -8.87 -2.97 3.95
N VAL A 70 -8.59 -4.26 4.00
CA VAL A 70 -9.26 -5.20 4.91
C VAL A 70 -8.80 -5.03 6.36
N VAL A 71 -7.51 -4.76 6.60
CA VAL A 71 -6.94 -4.56 7.93
C VAL A 71 -7.52 -3.31 8.60
N TYR A 72 -7.48 -2.15 7.93
CA TYR A 72 -8.02 -0.92 8.54
C TYR A 72 -9.54 -0.96 8.68
N SER A 73 -10.25 -1.63 7.77
CA SER A 73 -11.68 -1.91 7.96
C SER A 73 -11.91 -2.78 9.20
N PHE A 74 -11.07 -3.79 9.43
CA PHE A 74 -11.18 -4.66 10.59
C PHE A 74 -10.82 -3.94 11.89
N GLN A 75 -9.82 -3.06 11.88
CA GLN A 75 -9.50 -2.22 13.05
C GLN A 75 -10.69 -1.34 13.47
N LEU A 76 -11.43 -0.78 12.51
CA LEU A 76 -12.66 -0.05 12.81
C LEU A 76 -13.74 -0.95 13.40
N PHE A 77 -13.90 -2.16 12.84
CA PHE A 77 -14.85 -3.17 13.33
C PHE A 77 -14.51 -3.67 14.75
N ASP A 78 -13.23 -3.88 15.05
CA ASP A 78 -12.67 -4.36 16.33
C ASP A 78 -12.55 -3.25 17.39
N GLY A 79 -12.99 -2.02 17.08
CA GLY A 79 -12.98 -0.89 18.02
C GLY A 79 -11.64 -0.18 18.21
N ARG A 80 -10.62 -0.52 17.42
CA ARG A 80 -9.32 0.20 17.40
C ARG A 80 -9.38 1.54 16.66
N GLY A 81 -10.48 1.77 15.93
CA GLY A 81 -10.75 3.01 15.20
C GLY A 81 -10.15 3.02 13.79
N TYR A 82 -10.40 4.11 13.07
CA TYR A 82 -9.87 4.38 11.73
C TYR A 82 -9.60 5.87 11.57
N GLN A 83 -8.46 6.21 10.95
CA GLN A 83 -8.12 7.58 10.65
C GLN A 83 -7.84 7.73 9.16
N HIS A 84 -8.61 8.60 8.50
CA HIS A 84 -8.43 8.87 7.07
C HIS A 84 -7.05 9.46 6.76
N GLN A 85 -6.37 8.85 5.79
CA GLN A 85 -5.12 9.33 5.22
C GLN A 85 -5.22 9.26 3.69
N PRO A 86 -4.77 10.28 2.94
CA PRO A 86 -4.86 10.30 1.48
C PRO A 86 -4.19 9.12 0.78
N MET A 87 -3.12 8.56 1.38
CA MET A 87 -2.47 7.34 0.86
C MET A 87 -3.44 6.15 0.76
N MET A 88 -4.48 6.11 1.61
CA MET A 88 -5.46 5.02 1.66
C MET A 88 -6.63 5.21 0.69
N HIS A 89 -6.64 6.31 -0.08
CA HIS A 89 -7.80 6.84 -0.80
C HIS A 89 -8.94 7.23 0.16
N GLY A 90 -10.16 7.32 -0.36
CA GLY A 90 -11.31 7.79 0.39
C GLY A 90 -11.86 6.77 1.42
N PRO A 91 -12.61 7.26 2.42
CA PRO A 91 -13.05 6.46 3.57
C PRO A 91 -14.25 5.53 3.29
N LEU A 92 -14.91 5.61 2.11
CA LEU A 92 -16.19 4.94 1.87
C LEU A 92 -16.13 3.44 2.14
N LYS A 93 -15.15 2.73 1.57
CA LYS A 93 -15.00 1.29 1.77
C LYS A 93 -14.67 0.95 3.23
N PHE A 94 -13.80 1.73 3.88
CA PHE A 94 -13.34 1.46 5.24
C PHE A 94 -14.46 1.57 6.27
N VAL A 95 -15.45 2.42 6.00
CA VAL A 95 -16.64 2.59 6.83
C VAL A 95 -17.73 1.57 6.50
N LEU A 96 -17.94 1.23 5.23
CA LEU A 96 -19.00 0.31 4.82
C LEU A 96 -18.64 -1.17 5.01
N ASN A 97 -17.36 -1.54 4.90
CA ASN A 97 -16.93 -2.93 5.01
C ASN A 97 -17.09 -3.53 6.43
N PRO A 98 -16.90 -2.78 7.54
CA PRO A 98 -17.27 -3.22 8.88
C PRO A 98 -18.71 -3.70 9.01
N VAL A 99 -19.65 -3.11 8.25
CA VAL A 99 -21.04 -3.58 8.21
C VAL A 99 -21.12 -4.99 7.60
N MET A 100 -20.29 -5.30 6.61
CA MET A 100 -20.23 -6.64 6.03
C MET A 100 -19.64 -7.65 7.01
N TYR A 101 -18.62 -7.26 7.77
CA TYR A 101 -18.07 -8.08 8.85
C TYR A 101 -19.11 -8.36 9.94
N PHE A 102 -19.90 -7.35 10.32
CA PHE A 102 -20.99 -7.51 11.28
C PHE A 102 -22.07 -8.48 10.78
N LEU A 103 -22.43 -8.41 9.48
CA LEU A 103 -23.50 -9.23 8.90
C LEU A 103 -23.06 -10.68 8.60
N PHE A 104 -21.81 -10.91 8.21
CA PHE A 104 -21.36 -12.20 7.65
C PHE A 104 -20.13 -12.81 8.35
N GLY A 105 -19.66 -12.17 9.44
CA GLY A 105 -18.41 -12.53 10.10
C GLY A 105 -17.17 -12.01 9.34
N VAL A 106 -16.01 -12.04 9.99
CA VAL A 106 -14.73 -11.57 9.42
C VAL A 106 -14.06 -12.72 8.64
N ASN A 107 -13.97 -12.60 7.32
CA ASN A 107 -13.26 -13.55 6.45
C ASN A 107 -12.98 -12.93 5.06
N ASP A 108 -12.23 -13.65 4.21
CA ASP A 108 -11.85 -13.17 2.87
C ASP A 108 -13.07 -12.93 1.94
N TRP A 109 -14.18 -13.63 2.15
CA TRP A 109 -15.40 -13.47 1.36
C TRP A 109 -16.16 -12.20 1.77
N SER A 110 -16.40 -12.01 3.07
CA SER A 110 -17.11 -10.84 3.60
C SER A 110 -16.33 -9.55 3.42
N ALA A 111 -15.00 -9.64 3.36
CA ALA A 111 -14.15 -8.52 2.99
C ALA A 111 -14.38 -7.98 1.57
N ARG A 112 -14.84 -8.81 0.63
CA ARG A 112 -15.01 -8.41 -0.79
C ARG A 112 -16.46 -8.23 -1.22
N ILE A 113 -17.44 -8.69 -0.43
CA ILE A 113 -18.86 -8.69 -0.83
C ILE A 113 -19.39 -7.29 -1.12
N LEU A 114 -18.93 -6.27 -0.40
CA LEU A 114 -19.31 -4.88 -0.63
C LEU A 114 -19.02 -4.47 -2.10
N VAL A 115 -17.79 -4.70 -2.56
CA VAL A 115 -17.34 -4.33 -3.90
C VAL A 115 -18.08 -5.13 -4.97
N ALA A 116 -18.34 -6.41 -4.71
CA ALA A 116 -19.16 -7.26 -5.56
C ALA A 116 -20.57 -6.68 -5.75
N LEU A 117 -21.22 -6.23 -4.67
CA LEU A 117 -22.55 -5.61 -4.71
C LEU A 117 -22.54 -4.28 -5.48
N PHE A 118 -21.50 -3.46 -5.36
CA PHE A 118 -21.36 -2.26 -6.18
C PHE A 118 -21.22 -2.59 -7.67
N GLY A 119 -20.52 -3.69 -8.01
CA GLY A 119 -20.45 -4.22 -9.37
C GLY A 119 -21.81 -4.68 -9.90
N VAL A 120 -22.65 -5.30 -9.07
CA VAL A 120 -24.04 -5.67 -9.42
C VAL A 120 -24.90 -4.42 -9.59
N ALA A 121 -24.77 -3.45 -8.69
CA ALA A 121 -25.50 -2.18 -8.74
C ALA A 121 -25.21 -1.42 -10.04
N MET A 122 -23.96 -1.40 -10.50
CA MET A 122 -23.56 -0.81 -11.78
C MET A 122 -24.35 -1.40 -12.95
N VAL A 123 -24.53 -2.73 -12.99
CA VAL A 123 -25.34 -3.43 -14.01
C VAL A 123 -26.82 -3.01 -13.88
N ALA A 124 -27.35 -2.95 -12.66
CA ALA A 124 -28.74 -2.60 -12.40
C ALA A 124 -29.07 -1.14 -12.80
N PHE A 125 -28.15 -0.19 -12.56
CA PHE A 125 -28.35 1.23 -12.90
C PHE A 125 -28.55 1.48 -14.39
N VAL A 126 -28.05 0.60 -15.27
CA VAL A 126 -28.23 0.71 -16.72
C VAL A 126 -29.71 0.69 -17.12
N TRP A 127 -30.59 0.03 -16.35
CA TRP A 127 -32.04 0.08 -16.56
C TRP A 127 -32.57 1.52 -16.62
N MET A 128 -31.98 2.42 -15.83
CA MET A 128 -32.39 3.82 -15.77
C MET A 128 -31.93 4.64 -16.98
N LEU A 129 -30.96 4.16 -17.77
CA LEU A 129 -30.50 4.74 -19.04
C LEU A 129 -31.30 4.27 -20.26
N ARG A 130 -32.18 3.27 -20.09
CA ARG A 130 -33.08 2.73 -21.12
C ARG A 130 -33.82 3.78 -21.96
N PRO A 131 -34.31 4.92 -21.42
CA PRO A 131 -35.01 5.92 -22.24
C PRO A 131 -34.17 6.48 -23.39
N TRP A 132 -32.84 6.53 -23.25
CA TRP A 132 -31.94 7.12 -24.24
C TRP A 132 -31.11 6.08 -25.02
N LEU A 133 -30.76 4.95 -24.38
CA LEU A 133 -30.09 3.81 -25.03
C LEU A 133 -31.03 2.98 -25.89
N GLY A 134 -32.34 3.00 -25.61
CA GLY A 134 -33.29 2.03 -26.14
C GLY A 134 -33.28 0.72 -25.33
N ARG A 135 -34.29 -0.13 -25.58
CA ARG A 135 -34.49 -1.39 -24.83
C ARG A 135 -33.32 -2.35 -25.03
N THR A 136 -33.02 -2.64 -26.30
CA THR A 136 -31.94 -3.54 -26.70
C THR A 136 -30.58 -2.97 -26.34
N GLY A 137 -30.37 -1.66 -26.56
CA GLY A 137 -29.11 -1.01 -26.21
C GLY A 137 -28.78 -1.06 -24.73
N ALA A 138 -29.76 -0.81 -23.85
CA ALA A 138 -29.56 -0.91 -22.41
C ALA A 138 -29.25 -2.34 -21.95
N LEU A 139 -29.94 -3.35 -22.49
CA LEU A 139 -29.66 -4.75 -22.17
C LEU A 139 -28.25 -5.17 -22.61
N LEU A 140 -27.82 -4.75 -23.81
CA LEU A 140 -26.47 -5.03 -24.31
C LEU A 140 -25.38 -4.33 -23.48
N THR A 141 -25.61 -3.09 -23.04
CA THR A 141 -24.69 -2.40 -22.14
C THR A 141 -24.57 -3.12 -20.80
N ALA A 142 -25.69 -3.52 -20.20
CA ALA A 142 -25.70 -4.28 -18.95
C ALA A 142 -25.02 -5.66 -19.11
N LEU A 143 -25.23 -6.33 -20.25
CA LEU A 143 -24.55 -7.59 -20.58
C LEU A 143 -23.03 -7.38 -20.67
N MET A 144 -22.56 -6.34 -21.35
CA MET A 144 -21.14 -6.02 -21.46
C MET A 144 -20.50 -5.72 -20.09
N TYR A 145 -21.19 -5.00 -19.19
CA TYR A 145 -20.72 -4.80 -17.81
C TYR A 145 -20.71 -6.10 -17.00
N THR A 146 -21.65 -7.01 -17.27
CA THR A 146 -21.72 -8.29 -16.57
C THR A 146 -20.54 -9.19 -16.90
N ILE A 147 -20.12 -9.21 -18.18
CA ILE A 147 -19.12 -10.16 -18.71
C ILE A 147 -17.72 -9.56 -18.90
N SER A 148 -17.57 -8.23 -18.81
CA SER A 148 -16.29 -7.54 -19.00
C SER A 148 -15.22 -8.17 -18.11
N PRO A 149 -14.09 -8.65 -18.68
CA PRO A 149 -13.03 -9.27 -17.90
C PRO A 149 -12.49 -8.37 -16.80
N ALA A 150 -12.28 -7.07 -17.09
CA ALA A 150 -11.74 -6.12 -16.12
C ALA A 150 -12.76 -5.77 -15.03
N LEU A 151 -14.02 -5.47 -15.40
CA LEU A 151 -15.07 -5.12 -14.43
C LEU A 151 -15.41 -6.31 -13.53
N LEU A 152 -15.46 -7.53 -14.08
CA LEU A 152 -15.72 -8.72 -13.29
C LEU A 152 -14.61 -8.96 -12.27
N TYR A 153 -13.36 -8.90 -12.72
CA TYR A 153 -12.19 -9.15 -11.88
C TYR A 153 -12.06 -8.14 -10.74
N HIS A 154 -12.14 -6.85 -11.05
CA HIS A 154 -12.04 -5.81 -10.03
C HIS A 154 -13.29 -5.70 -9.16
N SER A 155 -14.42 -6.30 -9.56
CA SER A 155 -15.59 -6.42 -8.68
C SER A 155 -15.48 -7.56 -7.68
N ARG A 156 -14.45 -8.41 -7.81
CA ARG A 156 -14.11 -9.52 -6.92
C ARG A 156 -12.82 -9.25 -6.14
N TYR A 157 -12.40 -7.99 -6.08
CA TYR A 157 -11.14 -7.52 -5.50
C TYR A 157 -11.44 -6.25 -4.71
N ILE A 158 -11.15 -6.22 -3.40
CA ILE A 158 -11.58 -5.10 -2.54
C ILE A 158 -10.76 -3.83 -2.83
N ARG A 159 -11.19 -3.04 -3.81
CA ARG A 159 -10.59 -1.73 -4.13
C ARG A 159 -11.63 -0.75 -4.71
N ASP A 160 -11.28 0.52 -4.77
CA ASP A 160 -12.25 1.61 -4.99
C ASP A 160 -12.81 1.71 -6.42
N GLU A 161 -12.18 1.10 -7.42
CA GLU A 161 -12.46 1.31 -8.85
C GLU A 161 -13.86 0.90 -9.24
N VAL A 162 -14.33 -0.22 -8.68
CA VAL A 162 -15.68 -0.69 -8.94
C VAL A 162 -16.71 0.15 -8.18
N LEU A 163 -16.37 0.67 -7.00
CA LEU A 163 -17.24 1.60 -6.29
C LEU A 163 -17.39 2.88 -7.11
N LEU A 164 -16.27 3.47 -7.55
CA LEU A 164 -16.24 4.68 -8.35
C LEU A 164 -16.95 4.51 -9.69
N THR A 165 -16.71 3.42 -10.43
CA THR A 165 -17.39 3.19 -11.72
C THR A 165 -18.89 3.02 -11.57
N SER A 166 -19.34 2.31 -10.53
CA SER A 166 -20.77 2.17 -10.20
C SER A 166 -21.41 3.53 -9.88
N LEU A 167 -20.75 4.34 -9.06
CA LEU A 167 -21.20 5.69 -8.68
C LEU A 167 -21.14 6.67 -9.86
N ALA A 168 -20.16 6.53 -10.76
CA ALA A 168 -20.07 7.34 -11.98
C ALA A 168 -21.22 7.02 -12.95
N VAL A 169 -21.61 5.74 -13.10
CA VAL A 169 -22.81 5.36 -13.86
C VAL A 169 -24.07 5.94 -13.22
N LEU A 170 -24.20 5.89 -11.88
CA LEU A 170 -25.31 6.50 -11.16
C LEU A 170 -25.33 8.03 -11.33
N LEU A 171 -24.17 8.68 -11.35
CA LEU A 171 -24.02 10.12 -11.60
C LEU A 171 -24.50 10.46 -13.03
N VAL A 172 -24.13 9.67 -14.04
CA VAL A 172 -24.65 9.83 -15.42
C VAL A 172 -26.18 9.68 -15.44
N VAL A 173 -26.71 8.66 -14.77
CA VAL A 173 -28.16 8.46 -14.65
C VAL A 173 -28.85 9.68 -14.04
N THR A 174 -28.38 10.17 -12.89
CA THR A 174 -29.01 11.26 -12.16
C THR A 174 -28.90 12.59 -12.93
N MET A 175 -27.75 12.85 -13.56
CA MET A 175 -27.54 14.01 -14.43
C MET A 175 -28.51 14.04 -15.62
N PHE A 176 -28.60 12.98 -16.40
CA PHE A 176 -29.48 12.96 -17.58
C PHE A 176 -30.97 12.95 -17.21
N ARG A 177 -31.33 12.35 -16.07
CA ARG A 177 -32.70 12.46 -15.53
C ARG A 177 -33.03 13.88 -15.09
N TYR A 178 -32.06 14.62 -14.52
CA TYR A 178 -32.23 16.04 -14.25
C TYR A 178 -32.36 16.85 -15.54
N LEU A 179 -31.49 16.65 -16.54
CA LEU A 179 -31.57 17.33 -17.83
C LEU A 179 -32.94 17.13 -18.50
N ALA A 180 -33.52 15.93 -18.39
CA ALA A 180 -34.82 15.61 -18.97
C ALA A 180 -36.03 16.16 -18.18
N THR A 181 -35.96 16.26 -16.86
CA THR A 181 -37.15 16.51 -16.03
C THR A 181 -37.07 17.74 -15.12
N ARG A 182 -35.85 18.26 -14.86
CA ARG A 182 -35.53 19.33 -13.90
C ARG A 182 -36.11 19.18 -12.49
N LYS A 183 -36.43 17.95 -12.09
CA LYS A 183 -36.94 17.68 -10.73
C LYS A 183 -35.79 17.77 -9.72
N THR A 184 -36.02 18.45 -8.61
CA THR A 184 -35.05 18.62 -7.52
C THR A 184 -34.52 17.28 -6.98
N GLY A 185 -35.33 16.23 -6.97
CA GLY A 185 -34.88 14.89 -6.53
C GLY A 185 -33.70 14.35 -7.33
N TRP A 186 -33.62 14.63 -8.64
CA TRP A 186 -32.46 14.23 -9.45
C TRP A 186 -31.25 15.11 -9.21
N LEU A 187 -31.45 16.39 -8.88
CA LEU A 187 -30.37 17.29 -8.47
C LEU A 187 -29.73 16.81 -7.15
N ILE A 188 -30.56 16.37 -6.19
CA ILE A 188 -30.09 15.73 -4.96
C ILE A 188 -29.38 14.40 -5.30
N GLY A 189 -29.91 13.61 -6.22
CA GLY A 189 -29.25 12.40 -6.71
C GLY A 189 -27.85 12.66 -7.28
N VAL A 190 -27.66 13.75 -8.02
CA VAL A 190 -26.34 14.19 -8.51
C VAL A 190 -25.41 14.50 -7.34
N ALA A 191 -25.88 15.25 -6.35
CA ALA A 191 -25.09 15.58 -5.16
C ALA A 191 -24.70 14.32 -4.36
N VAL A 192 -25.65 13.41 -4.10
CA VAL A 192 -25.36 12.15 -3.39
C VAL A 192 -24.38 11.26 -4.16
N SER A 193 -24.58 11.11 -5.47
CA SER A 193 -23.71 10.26 -6.30
C SER A 193 -22.29 10.81 -6.38
N LEU A 194 -22.16 12.15 -6.50
CA LEU A 194 -20.87 12.82 -6.51
C LEU A 194 -20.17 12.72 -5.16
N GLY A 195 -20.89 12.94 -4.06
CA GLY A 195 -20.29 12.90 -2.72
C GLY A 195 -19.79 11.50 -2.37
N LEU A 196 -20.62 10.48 -2.61
CA LEU A 196 -20.16 9.09 -2.46
C LEU A 196 -18.97 8.78 -3.37
N ALA A 197 -18.92 9.32 -4.59
CA ALA A 197 -17.78 9.10 -5.48
C ALA A 197 -16.50 9.75 -4.92
N PHE A 198 -16.59 10.93 -4.31
CA PHE A 198 -15.43 11.62 -3.72
C PHE A 198 -14.88 10.88 -2.49
N LEU A 199 -15.74 10.13 -1.80
CA LEU A 199 -15.34 9.24 -0.71
C LEU A 199 -14.71 7.92 -1.18
N THR A 200 -14.60 7.66 -2.48
CA THR A 200 -13.90 6.45 -3.00
C THR A 200 -12.42 6.71 -3.24
N MET A 201 -12.07 7.55 -4.20
CA MET A 201 -10.69 7.87 -4.56
C MET A 201 -10.61 9.15 -5.40
N GLU A 202 -9.40 9.60 -5.65
CA GLU A 202 -9.10 10.87 -6.31
C GLU A 202 -9.43 10.87 -7.81
N ALA A 203 -9.52 9.69 -8.45
CA ALA A 203 -10.04 9.58 -9.81
C ALA A 203 -11.50 10.10 -9.94
N ALA A 204 -12.24 10.24 -8.84
CA ALA A 204 -13.55 10.88 -8.84
C ALA A 204 -13.48 12.36 -9.27
N PHE A 205 -12.41 13.09 -8.93
CA PHE A 205 -12.19 14.46 -9.41
C PHE A 205 -12.02 14.51 -10.93
N ILE A 206 -11.36 13.50 -11.51
CA ILE A 206 -11.20 13.38 -12.97
C ILE A 206 -12.56 13.23 -13.64
N PHE A 207 -13.41 12.32 -13.16
CA PHE A 207 -14.76 12.14 -13.73
C PHE A 207 -15.65 13.36 -13.51
N GLY A 208 -15.57 14.01 -12.35
CA GLY A 208 -16.22 15.29 -12.09
C GLY A 208 -15.81 16.35 -13.12
N GLY A 209 -14.52 16.44 -13.44
CA GLY A 209 -13.98 17.29 -14.49
C GLY A 209 -14.47 16.92 -15.90
N ILE A 210 -14.40 15.64 -16.29
CA ILE A 210 -14.90 15.14 -17.58
C ILE A 210 -16.38 15.50 -17.77
N PHE A 211 -17.21 15.22 -16.77
CA PHE A 211 -18.65 15.48 -16.84
C PHE A 211 -18.97 16.98 -16.77
N GLY A 212 -18.22 17.75 -15.99
CA GLY A 212 -18.30 19.22 -15.97
C GLY A 212 -17.97 19.85 -17.32
N ILE A 213 -16.87 19.42 -17.96
CA ILE A 213 -16.48 19.86 -19.31
C ILE A 213 -17.57 19.51 -20.32
N PHE A 214 -18.13 18.31 -20.26
CA PHE A 214 -19.26 17.94 -21.12
C PHE A 214 -20.46 18.87 -20.94
N LEU A 215 -20.84 19.22 -19.70
CA LEU A 215 -21.96 20.13 -19.44
C LEU A 215 -21.69 21.54 -19.98
N VAL A 216 -20.46 22.04 -19.88
CA VAL A 216 -20.06 23.32 -20.47
C VAL A 216 -20.15 23.28 -22.00
N LEU A 217 -19.67 22.19 -22.62
CA LEU A 217 -19.79 21.98 -24.07
C LEU A 217 -21.26 21.82 -24.52
N ALA A 218 -22.07 21.12 -23.73
CA ALA A 218 -23.50 20.96 -23.96
C ALA A 218 -24.23 22.32 -23.88
N LEU A 219 -23.89 23.15 -22.89
CA LEU A 219 -24.40 24.52 -22.78
C LEU A 219 -23.98 25.37 -23.98
N ALA A 220 -22.72 25.30 -24.39
CA ALA A 220 -22.23 26.01 -25.58
C ALA A 220 -23.00 25.58 -26.83
N ALA A 221 -23.29 24.28 -26.99
CA ALA A 221 -24.11 23.77 -28.09
C ALA A 221 -25.57 24.25 -28.03
N GLN A 222 -26.17 24.32 -26.85
CA GLN A 222 -27.50 24.91 -26.66
C GLN A 222 -27.51 26.39 -27.07
N LEU A 223 -26.56 27.18 -26.59
CA LEU A 223 -26.43 28.61 -26.91
C LEU A 223 -26.12 28.85 -28.39
N TRP A 224 -25.38 27.93 -29.02
CA TRP A 224 -25.12 27.94 -30.46
C TRP A 224 -26.40 27.75 -31.28
N ALA A 225 -27.27 26.83 -30.85
CA ALA A 225 -28.50 26.44 -31.54
C ALA A 225 -29.72 27.33 -31.20
N ALA A 226 -29.78 27.89 -29.99
CA ALA A 226 -30.89 28.70 -29.52
C ALA A 226 -30.99 30.06 -30.23
N ALA A 227 -32.21 30.58 -30.37
CA ALA A 227 -32.43 31.98 -30.75
C ALA A 227 -32.04 32.90 -29.59
N TRP A 228 -31.23 33.93 -29.86
CA TRP A 228 -30.79 34.88 -28.84
C TRP A 228 -31.84 36.00 -28.68
N PRO A 229 -32.15 36.43 -27.44
CA PRO A 229 -33.11 37.50 -27.20
C PRO A 229 -32.57 38.86 -27.65
N GLY A 230 -33.39 39.68 -28.32
CA GLY A 230 -33.04 41.08 -28.69
C GLY A 230 -33.11 41.47 -30.19
N GLY A 231 -33.90 40.79 -31.02
CA GLY A 231 -34.15 41.21 -32.42
C GLY A 231 -32.91 41.14 -33.33
N GLN A 232 -32.75 42.08 -34.27
CA GLN A 232 -31.65 42.05 -35.26
C GLN A 232 -30.25 42.12 -34.61
N THR A 233 -30.09 42.88 -33.52
CA THR A 233 -28.80 42.95 -32.79
C THR A 233 -28.42 41.62 -32.11
N ALA A 234 -29.40 40.77 -31.80
CA ALA A 234 -29.16 39.45 -31.23
C ALA A 234 -28.58 38.46 -32.25
N ALA A 235 -28.91 38.60 -33.54
CA ALA A 235 -28.35 37.77 -34.60
C ALA A 235 -26.83 38.01 -34.76
N ALA A 236 -26.40 39.27 -34.77
CA ALA A 236 -24.99 39.64 -34.83
C ALA A 236 -24.20 39.15 -33.61
N ARG A 237 -24.74 39.33 -32.40
CA ARG A 237 -24.12 38.83 -31.16
C ARG A 237 -24.04 37.30 -31.12
N ARG A 238 -25.07 36.61 -31.60
CA ARG A 238 -25.04 35.15 -31.76
C ARG A 238 -23.97 34.70 -32.74
N GLN A 239 -23.80 35.41 -33.86
CA GLN A 239 -22.75 35.09 -34.84
C GLN A 239 -21.34 35.36 -34.29
N ALA A 240 -21.16 36.45 -33.53
CA ALA A 240 -19.92 36.71 -32.80
C ALA A 240 -19.61 35.61 -31.78
N PHE A 241 -20.61 35.18 -30.99
CA PHE A 241 -20.46 34.03 -30.09
C PHE A 241 -20.02 32.77 -30.84
N ARG A 242 -20.64 32.46 -31.98
CA ARG A 242 -20.27 31.31 -32.80
C ARG A 242 -18.84 31.39 -33.32
N LEU A 243 -18.38 32.56 -33.74
CA LEU A 243 -17.00 32.76 -34.16
C LEU A 243 -16.03 32.55 -33.00
N LEU A 244 -16.30 33.17 -31.84
CA LEU A 244 -15.46 33.03 -30.65
C LEU A 244 -15.37 31.56 -30.18
N VAL A 245 -16.50 30.86 -30.09
CA VAL A 245 -16.53 29.42 -29.73
C VAL A 245 -15.88 28.56 -30.81
N GLY A 246 -16.15 28.86 -32.10
CA GLY A 246 -15.62 28.13 -33.24
C GLY A 246 -14.10 28.22 -33.39
N VAL A 247 -13.48 29.30 -32.89
CA VAL A 247 -12.02 29.47 -32.85
C VAL A 247 -11.41 29.00 -31.53
N SER A 248 -12.05 29.29 -30.39
CA SER A 248 -11.52 28.91 -29.06
C SER A 248 -11.40 27.41 -28.87
N LEU A 249 -12.41 26.61 -29.26
CA LEU A 249 -12.38 25.16 -29.05
C LEU A 249 -11.23 24.47 -29.81
N PRO A 250 -10.98 24.74 -31.11
CA PRO A 250 -9.81 24.23 -31.81
C PRO A 250 -8.48 24.67 -31.19
N LEU A 251 -8.37 25.92 -30.73
CA LEU A 251 -7.15 26.42 -30.07
C LEU A 251 -6.88 25.71 -28.75
N LEU A 252 -7.92 25.51 -27.93
CA LEU A 252 -7.81 24.75 -26.69
C LEU A 252 -7.41 23.29 -26.95
N ALA A 253 -8.04 22.65 -27.95
CA ALA A 253 -7.71 21.28 -28.32
C ALA A 253 -6.28 21.16 -28.87
N ALA A 254 -5.86 22.06 -29.76
CA ALA A 254 -4.51 22.11 -30.31
C ALA A 254 -3.47 22.40 -29.22
N GLY A 255 -3.75 23.37 -28.34
CA GLY A 255 -2.88 23.71 -27.22
C GLY A 255 -2.69 22.53 -26.26
N LEU A 256 -3.78 21.81 -25.94
CA LEU A 256 -3.72 20.59 -25.15
C LEU A 256 -2.92 19.49 -25.86
N LEU A 257 -3.15 19.25 -27.15
CA LEU A 257 -2.39 18.27 -27.95
C LEU A 257 -0.90 18.60 -27.97
N LEU A 258 -0.53 19.87 -28.19
CA LEU A 258 0.87 20.28 -28.17
C LEU A 258 1.51 20.10 -26.79
N ALA A 259 0.78 20.43 -25.70
CA ALA A 259 1.25 20.17 -24.35
C ALA A 259 1.46 18.66 -24.09
N ILE A 260 0.54 17.81 -24.58
CA ILE A 260 0.66 16.34 -24.52
C ILE A 260 1.91 15.86 -25.27
N PHE A 261 2.18 16.41 -26.46
CA PHE A 261 3.38 16.09 -27.26
C PHE A 261 4.63 16.86 -26.83
N LYS A 262 4.70 17.29 -25.56
CA LYS A 262 5.85 17.96 -24.93
C LYS A 262 6.28 19.27 -25.60
N GLN A 263 5.42 19.91 -26.39
CA GLN A 263 5.62 21.25 -26.93
C GLN A 263 4.99 22.29 -25.98
N LEU A 264 5.51 22.36 -24.74
CA LEU A 264 4.90 23.08 -23.63
C LEU A 264 4.67 24.58 -23.90
N VAL A 265 5.65 25.30 -24.45
CA VAL A 265 5.54 26.75 -24.69
C VAL A 265 4.42 27.06 -25.70
N ALA A 266 4.43 26.38 -26.84
CA ALA A 266 3.41 26.54 -27.87
C ALA A 266 2.02 26.08 -27.36
N GLY A 267 1.98 24.97 -26.63
CA GLY A 267 0.77 24.45 -26.01
C GLY A 267 0.13 25.46 -25.05
N ILE A 268 0.90 26.01 -24.11
CA ILE A 268 0.43 26.99 -23.13
C ILE A 268 -0.04 28.27 -23.83
N ALA A 269 0.68 28.76 -24.85
CA ALA A 269 0.27 29.95 -25.60
C ALA A 269 -1.10 29.76 -26.28
N LEU A 270 -1.32 28.63 -26.94
CA LEU A 270 -2.61 28.32 -27.57
C LEU A 270 -3.73 28.11 -26.54
N LEU A 271 -3.43 27.49 -25.40
CA LEU A 271 -4.38 27.34 -24.29
C LEU A 271 -4.80 28.70 -23.72
N ALA A 272 -3.86 29.62 -23.51
CA ALA A 272 -4.14 30.96 -23.03
C ALA A 272 -4.99 31.77 -24.02
N LEU A 273 -4.64 31.75 -25.31
CA LEU A 273 -5.42 32.42 -26.36
C LEU A 273 -6.84 31.83 -26.49
N GLY A 274 -6.94 30.51 -26.58
CA GLY A 274 -8.21 29.80 -26.65
C GLY A 274 -9.09 30.07 -25.42
N GLY A 275 -8.48 30.07 -24.23
CA GLY A 275 -9.14 30.39 -22.96
C GLY A 275 -9.66 31.82 -22.92
N GLY A 276 -8.86 32.81 -23.35
CA GLY A 276 -9.27 34.20 -23.45
C GLY A 276 -10.48 34.39 -24.37
N LEU A 277 -10.47 33.77 -25.55
CA LEU A 277 -11.60 33.80 -26.48
C LEU A 277 -12.86 33.11 -25.92
N ALA A 278 -12.69 32.00 -25.20
CA ALA A 278 -13.79 31.32 -24.52
C ALA A 278 -14.40 32.21 -23.42
N LEU A 279 -13.59 32.90 -22.62
CA LEU A 279 -14.05 33.85 -21.62
C LEU A 279 -14.83 35.02 -22.23
N LEU A 280 -14.37 35.54 -23.37
CA LEU A 280 -15.11 36.57 -24.12
C LEU A 280 -16.47 36.03 -24.63
N ALA A 281 -16.52 34.79 -25.12
CA ALA A 281 -17.77 34.16 -25.53
C ALA A 281 -18.75 34.00 -24.36
N VAL A 282 -18.24 33.59 -23.19
CA VAL A 282 -19.03 33.49 -21.96
C VAL A 282 -19.55 34.86 -21.51
N GLY A 283 -18.68 35.88 -21.48
CA GLY A 283 -19.07 37.25 -21.14
C GLY A 283 -20.15 37.81 -22.05
N LEU A 284 -20.05 37.55 -23.36
CA LEU A 284 -21.06 37.91 -24.35
C LEU A 284 -22.40 37.19 -24.09
N ALA A 285 -22.36 35.88 -23.81
CA ALA A 285 -23.56 35.11 -23.49
C ALA A 285 -24.24 35.62 -22.20
N ILE A 286 -23.47 35.87 -21.14
CA ILE A 286 -23.97 36.44 -19.88
C ILE A 286 -24.58 37.83 -20.11
N GLY A 287 -23.91 38.70 -20.86
CA GLY A 287 -24.37 40.06 -21.12
C GLY A 287 -25.72 40.11 -21.86
N VAL A 288 -25.94 39.18 -22.79
CA VAL A 288 -27.21 39.08 -23.55
C VAL A 288 -28.30 38.37 -22.77
N TRP A 289 -28.00 37.19 -22.24
CA TRP A 289 -29.03 36.33 -21.65
C TRP A 289 -29.33 36.69 -20.20
N ARG A 290 -28.38 37.26 -19.45
CA ARG A 290 -28.51 37.62 -18.03
C ARG A 290 -29.15 36.48 -17.23
N TRP A 291 -30.22 36.75 -16.48
CA TRP A 291 -30.99 35.75 -15.74
C TRP A 291 -31.73 34.72 -16.62
N GLY A 292 -31.89 34.99 -17.91
CA GLY A 292 -32.44 34.07 -18.90
C GLY A 292 -31.60 32.80 -19.11
N LEU A 293 -30.32 32.80 -18.71
CA LEU A 293 -29.47 31.61 -18.72
C LEU A 293 -29.98 30.47 -17.83
N ARG A 294 -30.81 30.77 -16.81
CA ARG A 294 -31.48 29.75 -15.97
C ARG A 294 -32.43 28.83 -16.76
N ARG A 295 -32.75 29.20 -18.01
CA ARG A 295 -33.48 28.34 -18.93
C ARG A 295 -32.66 27.14 -19.40
N PHE A 296 -31.37 27.03 -19.12
CA PHE A 296 -30.55 25.88 -19.51
C PHE A 296 -30.23 25.00 -18.29
N ALA A 297 -30.62 23.72 -18.35
CA ALA A 297 -30.43 22.78 -17.23
C ALA A 297 -28.97 22.35 -17.10
N GLU A 298 -28.22 22.42 -18.20
CA GLU A 298 -26.80 22.14 -18.29
C GLU A 298 -26.02 23.09 -17.37
N LEU A 299 -26.43 24.36 -17.32
CA LEU A 299 -25.82 25.36 -16.44
C LEU A 299 -26.16 25.12 -14.97
N ASP A 300 -27.39 24.68 -14.65
CA ASP A 300 -27.74 24.29 -13.27
C ASP A 300 -26.82 23.18 -12.76
N LEU A 301 -26.59 22.14 -13.56
CA LEU A 301 -25.69 21.04 -13.21
C LEU A 301 -24.23 21.50 -13.16
N ALA A 302 -23.78 22.31 -14.12
CA ALA A 302 -22.41 22.83 -14.12
C ALA A 302 -22.12 23.68 -12.88
N VAL A 303 -23.06 24.55 -12.49
CA VAL A 303 -22.96 25.35 -11.27
C VAL A 303 -23.02 24.47 -10.02
N LEU A 304 -23.90 23.47 -9.97
CA LEU A 304 -23.93 22.53 -8.85
C LEU A 304 -22.59 21.79 -8.70
N LEU A 305 -22.09 21.14 -9.75
CA LEU A 305 -20.82 20.44 -9.70
C LEU A 305 -19.68 21.38 -9.30
N LEU A 306 -19.58 22.55 -9.93
CA LEU A 306 -18.54 23.54 -9.61
C LEU A 306 -18.57 23.93 -8.14
N THR A 307 -19.75 24.29 -7.61
CA THR A 307 -19.89 24.74 -6.22
C THR A 307 -19.60 23.62 -5.21
N LEU A 308 -20.02 22.38 -5.46
CA LEU A 308 -19.71 21.25 -4.58
C LEU A 308 -18.21 20.90 -4.58
N VAL A 309 -17.55 20.99 -5.74
CA VAL A 309 -16.10 20.70 -5.86
C VAL A 309 -15.23 21.85 -5.38
N MET A 310 -15.73 23.09 -5.39
CA MET A 310 -14.95 24.30 -5.14
C MET A 310 -14.13 24.27 -3.84
N PRO A 311 -14.63 23.80 -2.68
CA PRO A 311 -13.80 23.71 -1.49
C PRO A 311 -12.63 22.73 -1.60
N PHE A 312 -12.76 21.64 -2.36
CA PHE A 312 -11.64 20.71 -2.63
C PHE A 312 -10.54 21.35 -3.48
N LEU A 313 -10.86 22.37 -4.29
CA LEU A 313 -9.86 23.13 -5.06
C LEU A 313 -8.94 23.99 -4.19
N SER A 314 -9.19 24.06 -2.87
CA SER A 314 -8.25 24.64 -1.91
C SER A 314 -6.84 24.07 -2.08
N ALA A 315 -6.69 22.76 -2.27
CA ALA A 315 -5.38 22.15 -2.53
C ALA A 315 -4.65 22.78 -3.72
N VAL A 316 -5.36 23.07 -4.82
CA VAL A 316 -4.80 23.71 -6.02
C VAL A 316 -4.34 25.14 -5.72
N VAL A 317 -5.15 25.90 -4.98
CA VAL A 317 -4.82 27.28 -4.59
C VAL A 317 -3.62 27.29 -3.65
N LEU A 318 -3.58 26.40 -2.66
CA LEU A 318 -2.46 26.27 -1.72
C LEU A 318 -1.17 25.91 -2.47
N LYS A 319 -1.22 25.00 -3.46
CA LYS A 319 -0.06 24.70 -4.33
C LYS A 319 0.43 25.93 -5.08
N ALA A 320 -0.50 26.67 -5.67
CA ALA A 320 -0.19 27.85 -6.48
C ALA A 320 0.43 28.98 -5.65
N LEU A 321 0.11 29.05 -4.36
CA LEU A 321 0.72 29.98 -3.39
C LEU A 321 2.09 29.50 -2.86
N GLY A 322 2.57 28.33 -3.29
CA GLY A 322 3.86 27.77 -2.89
C GLY A 322 3.87 27.08 -1.53
N TRP A 323 2.71 26.77 -0.95
CA TRP A 323 2.62 26.10 0.35
C TRP A 323 2.73 24.57 0.22
N GLN A 324 3.31 23.93 1.24
CA GLN A 324 3.51 22.48 1.26
C GLN A 324 2.21 21.75 1.63
N ILE A 325 1.53 21.20 0.63
CA ILE A 325 0.28 20.45 0.82
C ILE A 325 0.53 19.06 1.40
N SER A 326 1.74 18.53 1.22
CA SER A 326 2.12 17.19 1.67
C SER A 326 1.99 16.99 3.18
N GLN A 327 2.04 18.08 3.97
CA GLN A 327 1.85 18.04 5.42
C GLN A 327 0.39 17.68 5.82
N PHE A 328 -0.58 17.87 4.92
CA PHE A 328 -1.96 17.41 5.11
C PHE A 328 -2.14 15.90 4.81
N ASN A 329 -1.09 15.20 4.38
CA ASN A 329 -1.18 13.76 4.09
C ASN A 329 -1.08 12.89 5.34
N ASN A 330 -0.48 13.42 6.41
CA ASN A 330 -0.28 12.68 7.66
C ASN A 330 -1.03 13.38 8.81
N PRO A 331 -2.01 12.72 9.46
CA PRO A 331 -2.78 13.30 10.55
C PRO A 331 -1.89 13.88 11.67
N GLY A 332 -0.80 13.16 12.03
CA GLY A 332 0.15 13.57 13.06
C GLY A 332 1.09 14.74 12.69
N GLN A 333 1.06 15.22 11.45
CA GLN A 333 1.91 16.32 10.97
C GLN A 333 1.11 17.63 10.73
N VAL A 334 -0.20 17.62 10.97
CA VAL A 334 -1.04 18.81 10.81
C VAL A 334 -0.84 19.76 11.99
N THR A 335 -0.06 20.82 11.79
CA THR A 335 0.21 21.86 12.81
C THR A 335 -0.91 22.89 12.88
N LEU A 336 -1.01 23.63 13.99
CA LEU A 336 -2.01 24.70 14.17
C LEU A 336 -1.85 25.81 13.11
N GLU A 337 -0.62 26.13 12.72
CA GLU A 337 -0.32 27.11 11.66
C GLU A 337 -0.87 26.64 10.31
N LEU A 338 -0.68 25.36 9.98
CA LEU A 338 -1.18 24.74 8.76
C LEU A 338 -2.71 24.71 8.72
N VAL A 339 -3.36 24.48 9.87
CA VAL A 339 -4.83 24.56 10.01
C VAL A 339 -5.35 25.96 9.71
N TRP A 340 -4.67 27.02 10.17
CA TRP A 340 -5.08 28.39 9.88
C TRP A 340 -4.90 28.75 8.40
N GLN A 341 -3.76 28.39 7.81
CA GLN A 341 -3.44 28.62 6.40
C GLN A 341 -4.43 27.89 5.47
N GLY A 342 -4.58 26.58 5.66
CA GLY A 342 -5.54 25.76 4.90
C GLY A 342 -6.98 26.16 5.16
N GLY A 343 -7.33 26.42 6.42
CA GLY A 343 -8.67 26.82 6.86
C GLY A 343 -9.13 28.15 6.27
N LEU A 344 -8.23 29.13 6.10
CA LEU A 344 -8.55 30.41 5.48
C LEU A 344 -8.98 30.22 4.01
N ILE A 345 -8.14 29.55 3.21
CA ILE A 345 -8.42 29.33 1.78
C ILE A 345 -9.66 28.45 1.60
N LEU A 346 -9.75 27.36 2.38
CA LEU A 346 -10.91 26.48 2.40
C LEU A 346 -12.19 27.26 2.75
N GLY A 347 -12.16 28.08 3.80
CA GLY A 347 -13.28 28.92 4.23
C GLY A 347 -13.72 29.92 3.17
N LEU A 348 -12.77 30.60 2.50
CA LEU A 348 -13.06 31.53 1.40
C LEU A 348 -13.75 30.81 0.23
N LEU A 349 -13.26 29.63 -0.15
CA LEU A 349 -13.85 28.84 -1.23
C LEU A 349 -15.23 28.26 -0.84
N PHE A 350 -15.44 27.90 0.42
CA PHE A 350 -16.76 27.54 0.94
C PHE A 350 -17.76 28.70 0.86
N ILE A 351 -17.35 29.91 1.27
CA ILE A 351 -18.20 31.10 1.18
C ILE A 351 -18.53 31.40 -0.28
N LEU A 352 -17.54 31.37 -1.17
CA LEU A 352 -17.74 31.62 -2.60
C LEU A 352 -18.68 30.58 -3.23
N SER A 353 -18.50 29.30 -2.88
CA SER A 353 -19.39 28.20 -3.27
C SER A 353 -20.83 28.47 -2.81
N GLY A 354 -21.00 28.86 -1.54
CA GLY A 354 -22.28 29.23 -0.94
C GLY A 354 -22.97 30.38 -1.64
N VAL A 355 -22.23 31.47 -1.91
CA VAL A 355 -22.74 32.64 -2.60
C VAL A 355 -23.21 32.25 -4.01
N ILE A 356 -22.36 31.63 -4.82
CA ILE A 356 -22.69 31.27 -6.21
C ILE A 356 -23.88 30.29 -6.23
N GLY A 357 -23.83 29.24 -5.40
CA GLY A 357 -24.86 28.22 -5.33
C GLY A 357 -26.23 28.76 -4.88
N TYR A 358 -26.24 29.56 -3.81
CA TYR A 358 -27.46 30.17 -3.30
C TYR A 358 -28.07 31.17 -4.29
N PHE A 359 -27.25 32.04 -4.91
CA PHE A 359 -27.75 32.98 -5.90
C PHE A 359 -28.24 32.30 -7.17
N TRP A 360 -27.69 31.14 -7.56
CA TRP A 360 -28.13 30.43 -8.77
C TRP A 360 -29.39 29.57 -8.53
N LEU A 361 -29.35 28.67 -7.54
CA LEU A 361 -30.34 27.60 -7.33
C LEU A 361 -31.18 27.77 -6.05
N ARG A 362 -30.84 28.75 -5.21
CA ARG A 362 -31.55 29.07 -3.94
C ARG A 362 -31.68 27.86 -3.03
N GLN A 363 -32.88 27.61 -2.50
CA GLN A 363 -33.19 26.49 -1.60
C GLN A 363 -32.82 25.12 -2.18
N ARG A 364 -32.86 24.94 -3.50
CA ARG A 364 -32.50 23.65 -4.13
C ARG A 364 -31.03 23.32 -3.92
N TRP A 365 -30.16 24.33 -3.96
CA TRP A 365 -28.75 24.15 -3.69
C TRP A 365 -28.48 23.95 -2.20
N LEU A 366 -29.15 24.67 -1.30
CA LEU A 366 -29.00 24.44 0.15
C LEU A 366 -29.29 22.97 0.52
N ILE A 367 -30.34 22.38 -0.05
CA ILE A 367 -30.67 20.96 0.20
C ILE A 367 -29.60 20.03 -0.41
N ALA A 368 -29.24 20.24 -1.68
CA ALA A 368 -28.28 19.38 -2.37
C ALA A 368 -26.87 19.46 -1.75
N ALA A 369 -26.39 20.67 -1.49
CA ALA A 369 -25.10 20.92 -0.84
C ALA A 369 -25.10 20.48 0.62
N GLY A 370 -26.19 20.70 1.37
CA GLY A 370 -26.31 20.21 2.73
C GLY A 370 -26.18 18.69 2.81
N ILE A 371 -26.87 17.95 1.93
CA ILE A 371 -26.76 16.49 1.87
C ILE A 371 -25.34 16.06 1.48
N PHE A 372 -24.75 16.69 0.45
CA PHE A 372 -23.38 16.41 0.02
C PHE A 372 -22.40 16.59 1.19
N TRP A 373 -22.40 17.76 1.84
CA TRP A 373 -21.45 18.05 2.91
C TRP A 373 -21.68 17.24 4.18
N VAL A 374 -22.92 16.85 4.50
CA VAL A 374 -23.18 15.90 5.59
C VAL A 374 -22.53 14.55 5.29
N ILE A 375 -22.64 14.05 4.06
CA ILE A 375 -21.98 12.81 3.63
C ILE A 375 -20.45 12.95 3.74
N GLU A 376 -19.87 14.01 3.17
CA GLU A 376 -18.42 14.25 3.20
C GLU A 376 -17.88 14.33 4.62
N VAL A 377 -18.47 15.19 5.47
CA VAL A 377 -18.00 15.43 6.83
C VAL A 377 -18.12 14.16 7.67
N LEU A 378 -19.25 13.45 7.62
CA LEU A 378 -19.42 12.24 8.42
C LEU A 378 -18.39 11.17 8.03
N PHE A 379 -18.16 10.93 6.74
CA PHE A 379 -17.26 9.86 6.33
C PHE A 379 -15.79 10.21 6.54
N PHE A 380 -15.34 11.41 6.17
CA PHE A 380 -13.95 11.81 6.40
C PHE A 380 -13.60 11.88 7.88
N THR A 381 -14.55 12.25 8.75
CA THR A 381 -14.35 12.27 10.20
C THR A 381 -14.62 10.93 10.88
N THR A 382 -14.88 9.86 10.14
CA THR A 382 -15.22 8.54 10.71
C THR A 382 -16.38 8.66 11.71
N PHE A 383 -17.47 9.29 11.28
CA PHE A 383 -18.65 9.61 12.06
C PHE A 383 -18.32 10.46 13.31
N LEU A 384 -17.57 11.56 13.08
CA LEU A 384 -17.18 12.56 14.08
C LEU A 384 -16.21 12.06 15.17
N THR A 385 -15.64 10.86 15.01
CA THR A 385 -14.63 10.32 15.93
C THR A 385 -13.21 10.81 15.61
N ASN A 386 -12.98 11.35 14.41
CA ASN A 386 -11.70 11.89 13.96
C ASN A 386 -11.83 13.26 13.26
N GLY A 387 -11.69 14.35 14.01
CA GLY A 387 -11.81 15.71 13.47
C GLY A 387 -10.74 16.09 12.42
N GLN A 388 -9.54 15.49 12.48
CA GLN A 388 -8.45 15.77 11.52
C GLN A 388 -8.79 15.31 10.10
N GLY A 389 -9.75 14.40 9.97
CA GLY A 389 -10.28 13.91 8.70
C GLY A 389 -10.74 15.02 7.73
N ILE A 390 -11.17 16.18 8.24
CA ILE A 390 -11.56 17.32 7.39
C ILE A 390 -10.36 17.84 6.60
N GLY A 391 -9.20 18.00 7.25
CA GLY A 391 -7.99 18.49 6.60
C GLY A 391 -7.42 17.45 5.64
N THR A 392 -7.30 16.20 6.09
CA THR A 392 -6.77 15.11 5.24
C THR A 392 -7.72 14.81 4.07
N GLY A 393 -9.03 14.93 4.25
CA GLY A 393 -10.04 14.69 3.22
C GLY A 393 -10.16 15.81 2.19
N LEU A 394 -10.41 17.05 2.65
CA LEU A 394 -10.74 18.16 1.75
C LEU A 394 -9.53 18.78 1.07
N ILE A 395 -8.38 18.81 1.78
CA ILE A 395 -7.12 19.35 1.26
C ILE A 395 -6.18 18.21 0.89
N GLY A 396 -5.97 17.26 1.81
CA GLY A 396 -5.00 16.18 1.66
C GLY A 396 -5.29 15.25 0.47
N SER A 397 -6.54 14.87 0.20
CA SER A 397 -6.85 13.93 -0.90
C SER A 397 -6.41 14.46 -2.27
N LEU A 398 -6.94 15.62 -2.68
CA LEU A 398 -6.55 16.21 -3.96
C LEU A 398 -5.08 16.65 -3.96
N GLY A 399 -4.57 17.14 -2.82
CA GLY A 399 -3.16 17.50 -2.64
C GLY A 399 -2.20 16.35 -2.90
N TYR A 400 -2.46 15.21 -2.26
CA TYR A 400 -1.71 13.97 -2.44
C TYR A 400 -1.70 13.53 -3.90
N TRP A 401 -2.86 13.50 -4.55
CA TRP A 401 -2.94 13.13 -5.97
C TRP A 401 -2.14 14.07 -6.87
N ILE A 402 -2.20 15.38 -6.61
CA ILE A 402 -1.42 16.39 -7.35
C ILE A 402 0.09 16.16 -7.17
N ASP A 403 0.55 15.82 -5.97
CA ASP A 403 1.97 15.56 -5.69
C ASP A 403 2.45 14.22 -6.25
N GLN A 404 1.58 13.20 -6.34
CA GLN A 404 1.93 11.90 -6.90
C GLN A 404 2.04 11.88 -8.43
N GLN A 405 1.54 12.89 -9.16
CA GLN A 405 1.61 12.91 -10.62
C GLN A 405 3.05 12.84 -11.16
N GLU A 406 4.02 13.42 -10.45
CA GLU A 406 5.43 13.45 -10.86
C GLU A 406 6.20 12.15 -10.56
N VAL A 407 5.71 11.33 -9.64
CA VAL A 407 6.37 10.08 -9.20
C VAL A 407 6.22 8.96 -10.25
N MET A 408 5.19 9.03 -11.11
CA MET A 408 4.91 8.04 -12.17
C MET A 408 4.99 6.58 -11.69
N ARG A 409 4.26 6.24 -10.62
CA ARG A 409 4.27 4.88 -10.04
C ARG A 409 4.09 3.80 -11.12
N GLY A 410 4.98 2.81 -11.11
CA GLY A 410 5.03 1.73 -12.10
C GLY A 410 5.71 2.08 -13.43
N GLY A 411 6.03 3.36 -13.70
CA GLY A 411 6.81 3.78 -14.87
C GLY A 411 6.22 3.34 -16.22
N GLN A 412 4.89 3.33 -16.33
CA GLN A 412 4.22 2.75 -17.50
C GLN A 412 4.31 3.65 -18.74
N PRO A 413 4.49 3.08 -19.95
CA PRO A 413 4.64 3.84 -21.18
C PRO A 413 3.32 4.52 -21.60
N TRP A 414 3.41 5.54 -22.45
CA TRP A 414 2.22 6.25 -22.97
C TRP A 414 1.24 5.32 -23.72
N TYR A 415 1.71 4.22 -24.29
CA TYR A 415 0.89 3.25 -25.01
C TYR A 415 0.30 2.13 -24.13
N TYR A 416 0.45 2.21 -22.79
CA TYR A 416 0.05 1.15 -21.85
C TYR A 416 -1.39 0.67 -22.04
N PHE A 417 -2.37 1.58 -22.06
CA PHE A 417 -3.78 1.22 -22.26
C PHE A 417 -4.11 0.81 -23.70
N TYR A 418 -3.35 1.29 -24.69
CA TYR A 418 -3.47 0.82 -26.08
C TYR A 418 -3.02 -0.62 -26.26
N MET A 419 -2.24 -1.16 -25.33
CA MET A 419 -1.95 -2.59 -25.24
C MET A 419 -3.00 -3.33 -24.41
N LEU A 420 -3.33 -2.82 -23.22
CA LEU A 420 -4.13 -3.54 -22.24
C LEU A 420 -5.62 -3.62 -22.63
N VAL A 421 -6.22 -2.53 -23.11
CA VAL A 421 -7.65 -2.49 -23.44
C VAL A 421 -8.01 -3.46 -24.58
N PRO A 422 -7.25 -3.56 -25.71
CA PRO A 422 -7.52 -4.57 -26.73
C PRO A 422 -7.38 -6.02 -26.24
N LEU A 423 -6.54 -6.25 -25.23
CA LEU A 423 -6.29 -7.60 -24.70
C LEU A 423 -7.47 -8.13 -23.86
N TYR A 424 -8.23 -7.24 -23.20
CA TYR A 424 -9.31 -7.62 -22.28
C TYR A 424 -10.70 -7.15 -22.72
N GLU A 425 -10.81 -5.96 -23.30
CA GLU A 425 -12.07 -5.25 -23.53
C GLU A 425 -12.34 -5.04 -25.03
N PHE A 426 -11.99 -6.01 -25.87
CA PHE A 426 -12.13 -5.91 -27.33
C PHE A 426 -13.58 -5.78 -27.80
N LEU A 427 -14.55 -6.41 -27.12
CA LEU A 427 -15.98 -6.30 -27.47
C LEU A 427 -16.48 -4.85 -27.33
N PRO A 428 -16.45 -4.23 -26.13
CA PRO A 428 -16.88 -2.84 -25.99
C PRO A 428 -16.03 -1.88 -26.81
N MET A 429 -14.72 -2.12 -26.98
CA MET A 429 -13.83 -1.29 -27.79
C MET A 429 -14.21 -1.28 -29.28
N LEU A 430 -14.39 -2.45 -29.90
CA LEU A 430 -14.74 -2.53 -31.33
C LEU A 430 -16.15 -2.01 -31.60
N LEU A 431 -17.10 -2.30 -30.70
CA LEU A 431 -18.46 -1.79 -30.82
C LEU A 431 -18.54 -0.27 -30.60
N SER A 432 -17.75 0.29 -29.67
CA SER A 432 -17.71 1.73 -29.46
C SER A 432 -17.07 2.46 -30.64
N LEU A 433 -16.03 1.87 -31.26
CA LEU A 433 -15.41 2.42 -32.47
C LEU A 433 -16.40 2.41 -33.65
N ALA A 434 -17.12 1.30 -33.86
CA ALA A 434 -18.18 1.22 -34.87
C ALA A 434 -19.31 2.23 -34.59
N GLY A 435 -19.68 2.41 -33.31
CA GLY A 435 -20.64 3.41 -32.86
C GLY A 435 -20.19 4.85 -33.15
N LEU A 436 -18.92 5.17 -32.91
CA LEU A 436 -18.31 6.46 -33.25
C LEU A 436 -18.39 6.73 -34.76
N VAL A 437 -17.93 5.77 -35.58
CA VAL A 437 -17.96 5.90 -37.05
C VAL A 437 -19.40 6.09 -37.54
N ALA A 438 -20.35 5.33 -37.00
CA ALA A 438 -21.75 5.45 -37.35
C ALA A 438 -22.35 6.80 -36.94
N TRP A 439 -21.97 7.34 -35.77
CA TRP A 439 -22.39 8.66 -35.32
C TRP A 439 -21.85 9.77 -36.22
N ILE A 440 -20.57 9.72 -36.59
CA ILE A 440 -19.94 10.67 -37.53
C ILE A 440 -20.62 10.58 -38.90
N ALA A 441 -20.78 9.37 -39.44
CA ALA A 441 -21.43 9.17 -40.73
C ALA A 441 -22.89 9.67 -40.73
N ALA A 442 -23.62 9.48 -39.64
CA ALA A 442 -24.98 10.01 -39.49
C ALA A 442 -25.02 11.54 -39.46
N ARG A 443 -23.99 12.21 -38.92
CA ARG A 443 -23.86 13.67 -38.91
C ARG A 443 -23.47 14.23 -40.28
N LEU A 444 -22.55 13.58 -41.00
CA LEU A 444 -22.14 13.97 -42.35
C LEU A 444 -23.26 13.83 -43.39
N ARG A 445 -24.18 12.87 -43.19
CA ARG A 445 -25.31 12.63 -44.11
C ARG A 445 -26.52 13.54 -43.87
N ARG A 446 -26.56 14.30 -42.78
CA ARG A 446 -27.65 15.25 -42.54
C ARG A 446 -27.40 16.49 -43.40
N ALA A 447 -28.25 16.72 -44.40
CA ALA A 447 -28.34 18.03 -45.05
C ALA A 447 -28.63 19.12 -44.00
N PRO A 448 -28.11 20.35 -44.15
CA PRO A 448 -28.47 21.44 -43.26
C PRO A 448 -29.99 21.58 -43.25
N ALA A 449 -30.60 21.41 -42.07
CA ALA A 449 -32.04 21.57 -41.93
C ALA A 449 -32.42 22.98 -42.39
N ALA A 450 -33.38 23.09 -43.29
CA ALA A 450 -34.01 24.36 -43.63
C ALA A 450 -34.49 25.03 -42.32
N PRO A 451 -34.34 26.36 -42.18
CA PRO A 451 -34.74 27.06 -40.97
C PRO A 451 -36.23 26.78 -40.70
N ALA A 452 -36.52 26.22 -39.53
CA ALA A 452 -37.88 25.95 -39.11
C ALA A 452 -38.66 27.28 -39.12
N ALA A 453 -39.66 27.38 -39.99
CA ALA A 453 -40.59 28.50 -40.04
C ALA A 453 -41.31 28.61 -38.69
N ALA A 454 -41.42 29.84 -38.20
CA ALA A 454 -42.16 30.18 -37.00
C ALA A 454 -43.62 29.74 -37.15
N MET A 455 -44.07 28.81 -36.30
CA MET A 455 -45.49 28.61 -36.04
C MET A 455 -45.83 29.31 -34.72
N SER A 456 -46.63 30.36 -34.83
CA SER A 456 -47.28 31.04 -33.72
C SER A 456 -48.55 30.29 -33.29
N ASP A 457 -48.91 30.58 -32.04
CA ASP A 457 -50.22 30.40 -31.39
C ASP A 457 -50.67 28.98 -31.01
N ALA A 458 -50.35 28.62 -29.75
CA ALA A 458 -51.35 28.20 -28.76
C ALA A 458 -50.75 28.22 -27.34
N GLY A 459 -51.58 28.50 -26.34
CA GLY A 459 -51.26 28.84 -24.96
C GLY A 459 -50.18 28.00 -24.24
N ALA A 460 -49.29 28.72 -23.57
CA ALA A 460 -48.47 28.34 -22.40
C ALA A 460 -48.03 26.86 -22.28
N THR A 461 -46.84 26.54 -22.79
CA THR A 461 -45.79 25.79 -22.06
C THR A 461 -44.42 26.10 -22.69
N ALA A 462 -43.35 26.10 -21.89
CA ALA A 462 -42.01 26.57 -22.27
C ALA A 462 -41.51 26.02 -23.63
N GLU A 463 -40.92 26.88 -24.46
CA GLU A 463 -40.28 26.49 -25.73
C GLU A 463 -39.31 25.31 -25.49
N PRO A 464 -39.35 24.26 -26.35
CA PRO A 464 -38.47 23.11 -26.21
C PRO A 464 -36.99 23.53 -26.35
N PRO A 465 -36.06 22.84 -25.66
CA PRO A 465 -34.63 23.15 -25.76
C PRO A 465 -34.16 23.01 -27.21
N ALA A 466 -33.29 23.93 -27.64
CA ALA A 466 -32.79 23.98 -29.01
C ALA A 466 -32.05 22.70 -29.43
N VAL A 467 -31.38 22.05 -28.47
CA VAL A 467 -30.83 20.69 -28.61
C VAL A 467 -31.56 19.76 -27.65
N SER A 468 -32.10 18.66 -28.16
CA SER A 468 -32.83 17.69 -27.34
C SER A 468 -31.89 16.92 -26.40
N VAL A 469 -32.42 16.47 -25.25
CA VAL A 469 -31.64 15.66 -24.29
C VAL A 469 -31.15 14.35 -24.93
N GLN A 470 -31.91 13.77 -25.86
CA GLN A 470 -31.46 12.61 -26.65
C GLN A 470 -30.19 12.93 -27.45
N ALA A 471 -30.13 14.09 -28.12
CA ALA A 471 -28.97 14.48 -28.91
C ALA A 471 -27.75 14.79 -28.03
N LEU A 472 -27.97 15.36 -26.84
CA LEU A 472 -26.91 15.54 -25.83
C LEU A 472 -26.40 14.20 -25.32
N PHE A 473 -27.29 13.25 -25.01
CA PHE A 473 -26.90 11.91 -24.56
C PHE A 473 -26.08 11.18 -25.64
N GLU A 474 -26.49 11.27 -26.91
CA GLU A 474 -25.73 10.69 -28.03
C GLU A 474 -24.33 11.33 -28.17
N ALA A 475 -24.21 12.64 -27.98
CA ALA A 475 -22.91 13.32 -27.96
C ALA A 475 -22.07 12.91 -26.74
N PHE A 476 -22.70 12.72 -25.58
CA PHE A 476 -22.04 12.25 -24.35
C PHE A 476 -21.47 10.86 -24.52
N LEU A 477 -22.20 9.94 -25.15
CA LEU A 477 -21.72 8.58 -25.41
C LEU A 477 -20.47 8.55 -26.28
N VAL A 478 -20.25 9.55 -27.13
CA VAL A 478 -19.03 9.71 -27.92
C VAL A 478 -17.93 10.41 -27.11
N PHE A 479 -18.29 11.50 -26.42
CA PHE A 479 -17.36 12.31 -25.63
C PHE A 479 -16.75 11.52 -24.46
N TRP A 480 -17.55 10.73 -23.74
CA TRP A 480 -17.13 10.05 -22.53
C TRP A 480 -15.98 9.04 -22.75
N PRO A 481 -16.06 8.08 -23.68
CA PRO A 481 -14.91 7.21 -23.96
C PRO A 481 -13.73 8.00 -24.54
N ALA A 482 -13.95 9.00 -25.41
CA ALA A 482 -12.86 9.81 -25.96
C ALA A 482 -12.09 10.59 -24.87
N ALA A 483 -12.81 11.20 -23.92
CA ALA A 483 -12.21 11.90 -22.79
C ALA A 483 -11.51 10.93 -21.83
N THR A 484 -12.08 9.74 -21.60
CA THR A 484 -11.45 8.69 -20.79
C THR A 484 -10.11 8.26 -21.40
N TRP A 485 -10.08 8.00 -22.71
CA TRP A 485 -8.84 7.70 -23.45
C TRP A 485 -7.83 8.84 -23.36
N ALA A 486 -8.25 10.08 -23.58
CA ALA A 486 -7.35 11.24 -23.55
C ALA A 486 -6.73 11.44 -22.16
N VAL A 487 -7.52 11.37 -21.09
CA VAL A 487 -7.07 11.68 -19.73
C VAL A 487 -6.24 10.54 -19.14
N PHE A 488 -6.75 9.31 -19.11
CA PHE A 488 -6.06 8.20 -18.42
C PHE A 488 -4.79 7.74 -19.14
N THR A 489 -4.66 8.00 -20.44
CA THR A 489 -3.40 7.79 -21.17
C THR A 489 -2.32 8.81 -20.75
N TRP A 490 -2.72 9.95 -20.20
CA TRP A 490 -1.80 11.03 -19.84
C TRP A 490 -1.46 11.08 -18.34
N VAL A 491 -2.41 10.75 -17.46
CA VAL A 491 -2.21 10.72 -16.00
C VAL A 491 -0.91 9.99 -15.63
N GLY A 492 -0.15 10.56 -14.68
CA GLY A 492 1.16 10.05 -14.27
C GLY A 492 1.11 8.61 -13.77
N GLU A 493 0.15 8.31 -12.90
CA GLU A 493 -0.14 6.95 -12.45
C GLU A 493 -1.01 6.18 -13.47
N LYS A 494 -0.44 5.12 -14.06
CA LYS A 494 -1.16 4.21 -14.95
C LYS A 494 -1.04 2.80 -14.40
N MET A 495 -2.17 2.19 -14.16
CA MET A 495 -2.24 0.89 -13.51
C MET A 495 -3.31 0.02 -14.17
N PRO A 496 -3.18 -1.32 -14.12
CA PRO A 496 -4.02 -2.19 -14.93
C PRO A 496 -5.51 -2.06 -14.63
N TRP A 497 -5.83 -1.79 -13.36
CA TRP A 497 -7.18 -1.59 -12.90
C TRP A 497 -7.91 -0.39 -13.48
N HIS A 498 -7.20 0.63 -13.98
CA HIS A 498 -7.84 1.74 -14.69
C HIS A 498 -8.56 1.26 -15.97
N THR A 499 -8.32 0.03 -16.44
CA THR A 499 -9.08 -0.60 -17.55
C THR A 499 -10.59 -0.58 -17.32
N VAL A 500 -11.05 -0.64 -16.06
CA VAL A 500 -12.49 -0.57 -15.77
C VAL A 500 -13.14 0.74 -16.25
N TYR A 501 -12.39 1.84 -16.28
CA TYR A 501 -12.88 3.14 -16.74
C TYR A 501 -13.15 3.15 -18.24
N PHE A 502 -12.32 2.44 -19.01
CA PHE A 502 -12.50 2.25 -20.44
C PHE A 502 -13.70 1.34 -20.71
N ALA A 503 -13.81 0.21 -20.03
CA ALA A 503 -14.96 -0.69 -20.14
C ALA A 503 -16.28 0.03 -19.80
N MET A 504 -16.28 0.78 -18.69
CA MET A 504 -17.42 1.59 -18.24
C MET A 504 -17.89 2.57 -19.32
N SER A 505 -16.97 3.34 -19.92
CA SER A 505 -17.33 4.41 -20.86
C SER A 505 -17.63 3.92 -22.28
N MET A 506 -16.99 2.83 -22.75
CA MET A 506 -17.17 2.30 -24.11
C MET A 506 -18.46 1.47 -24.28
N ALA A 507 -18.83 0.65 -23.28
CA ALA A 507 -19.97 -0.26 -23.40
C ALA A 507 -21.32 0.44 -23.66
N PRO A 508 -21.64 1.62 -23.07
CA PRO A 508 -22.84 2.38 -23.42
C PRO A 508 -22.91 2.78 -24.91
N LEU A 509 -21.79 3.23 -25.50
CA LEU A 509 -21.74 3.60 -26.93
C LEU A 509 -21.89 2.36 -27.84
N GLY A 510 -21.20 1.27 -27.49
CA GLY A 510 -21.31 0.00 -28.23
C GLY A 510 -22.73 -0.58 -28.18
N GLY A 511 -23.37 -0.56 -27.00
CA GLY A 511 -24.74 -1.03 -26.81
C GLY A 511 -25.75 -0.16 -27.55
N TRP A 512 -25.59 1.17 -27.51
CA TRP A 512 -26.39 2.13 -28.25
C TRP A 512 -26.38 1.91 -29.77
N TRP A 513 -25.20 1.60 -30.33
CA TRP A 513 -25.06 1.35 -31.76
C TRP A 513 -25.61 -0.01 -32.16
N LEU A 514 -25.16 -1.09 -31.50
CA LEU A 514 -25.57 -2.45 -31.82
C LEU A 514 -27.08 -2.66 -31.57
N GLY A 515 -27.63 -2.05 -30.51
CA GLY A 515 -29.06 -2.04 -30.24
C GLY A 515 -29.88 -1.45 -31.40
N ARG A 516 -29.44 -0.32 -31.97
CA ARG A 516 -30.08 0.27 -33.17
C ARG A 516 -29.95 -0.61 -34.40
N ILE A 517 -28.87 -1.38 -34.53
CA ILE A 517 -28.71 -2.33 -35.64
C ILE A 517 -29.72 -3.46 -35.49
N ILE A 518 -29.80 -4.07 -34.30
CA ILE A 518 -30.72 -5.17 -33.99
C ILE A 518 -32.19 -4.75 -34.12
N ASP A 519 -32.55 -3.56 -33.61
CA ASP A 519 -33.92 -3.05 -33.64
C ASP A 519 -34.40 -2.72 -35.06
N ARG A 520 -33.47 -2.53 -36.01
CA ARG A 520 -33.78 -2.23 -37.42
C ARG A 520 -33.91 -3.47 -38.31
N ILE A 521 -33.56 -4.66 -37.81
CA ILE A 521 -33.72 -5.93 -38.54
C ILE A 521 -35.19 -6.34 -38.48
N ASP A 522 -35.81 -6.62 -39.63
CA ASP A 522 -37.13 -7.25 -39.67
C ASP A 522 -37.00 -8.74 -39.35
N TRP A 523 -37.01 -9.08 -38.06
CA TRP A 523 -36.84 -10.45 -37.57
C TRP A 523 -37.87 -11.44 -38.14
N ARG A 524 -39.10 -10.99 -38.44
CA ARG A 524 -40.15 -11.89 -38.98
C ARG A 524 -39.90 -12.20 -40.45
N GLY A 525 -39.63 -11.17 -41.27
CA GLY A 525 -39.31 -11.33 -42.69
C GLY A 525 -37.97 -12.05 -42.91
N ALA A 526 -36.95 -11.65 -42.15
CA ALA A 526 -35.60 -12.21 -42.27
C ALA A 526 -35.53 -13.68 -41.81
N ARG A 527 -36.32 -14.10 -40.81
CA ARG A 527 -36.44 -15.51 -40.41
C ARG A 527 -36.98 -16.38 -41.55
N ARG A 528 -37.98 -15.90 -42.30
CA ARG A 528 -38.50 -16.62 -43.48
C ARG A 528 -37.48 -16.72 -44.60
N ARG A 529 -36.55 -15.76 -44.69
CA ARG A 529 -35.42 -15.75 -45.63
C ARG A 529 -34.14 -16.34 -45.02
N ASN A 530 -34.26 -17.18 -44.00
CA ASN A 530 -33.16 -17.97 -43.47
C ASN A 530 -31.97 -17.14 -42.91
N ILE A 531 -32.23 -15.99 -42.28
CA ILE A 531 -31.21 -15.11 -41.66
C ILE A 531 -30.22 -15.85 -40.75
N PHE A 532 -30.68 -16.87 -40.01
CA PHE A 532 -29.83 -17.65 -39.12
C PHE A 532 -28.71 -18.40 -39.86
N TRP A 533 -28.92 -18.75 -41.13
CA TRP A 533 -27.85 -19.32 -41.96
C TRP A 533 -26.76 -18.29 -42.23
N LEU A 534 -27.09 -17.03 -42.54
CA LEU A 534 -26.08 -15.98 -42.69
C LEU A 534 -25.32 -15.74 -41.38
N MET A 535 -26.02 -15.76 -40.24
CA MET A 535 -25.38 -15.64 -38.92
C MET A 535 -24.44 -16.80 -38.58
N ALA A 536 -24.75 -18.02 -39.02
CA ALA A 536 -23.91 -19.21 -38.82
C ALA A 536 -22.75 -19.29 -39.83
N LEU A 537 -22.97 -18.91 -41.09
CA LEU A 537 -21.97 -18.93 -42.15
C LEU A 537 -20.87 -17.88 -41.93
N THR A 538 -21.19 -16.74 -41.32
CA THR A 538 -20.22 -15.66 -41.04
C THR A 538 -19.03 -16.13 -40.19
N PRO A 539 -19.20 -16.71 -38.99
CA PRO A 539 -18.08 -17.20 -38.18
C PRO A 539 -17.38 -18.40 -38.83
N LEU A 540 -18.12 -19.31 -39.49
CA LEU A 540 -17.53 -20.43 -40.23
C LEU A 540 -16.60 -19.94 -41.35
N PHE A 541 -17.01 -18.90 -42.08
CA PHE A 541 -16.19 -18.27 -43.10
C PHE A 541 -14.91 -17.64 -42.52
N LEU A 542 -15.00 -16.97 -41.37
CA LEU A 542 -13.81 -16.43 -40.71
C LEU A 542 -12.85 -17.52 -40.22
N ILE A 543 -13.38 -18.65 -39.72
CA ILE A 543 -12.55 -19.80 -39.31
C ILE A 543 -11.86 -20.43 -40.54
N ALA A 544 -12.60 -20.65 -41.63
CA ALA A 544 -12.04 -21.18 -42.87
C ALA A 544 -10.99 -20.23 -43.48
N LEU A 545 -11.25 -18.92 -43.45
CA LEU A 545 -10.32 -17.90 -43.90
C LEU A 545 -9.06 -17.84 -43.03
N LYS A 546 -9.18 -18.01 -41.71
CA LYS A 546 -8.03 -18.12 -40.80
C LYS A 546 -7.19 -19.36 -41.13
N ALA A 547 -7.83 -20.50 -41.44
CA ALA A 547 -7.13 -21.74 -41.78
C ALA A 547 -6.31 -21.63 -43.09
N LEU A 548 -6.64 -20.68 -43.97
CA LEU A 548 -5.83 -20.37 -45.15
C LEU A 548 -4.53 -19.62 -44.85
N LEU A 549 -4.33 -19.17 -43.61
CA LEU A 549 -3.15 -18.44 -43.13
C LEU A 549 -2.40 -19.25 -42.05
N PRO A 550 -1.86 -20.45 -42.37
CA PRO A 550 -1.20 -21.31 -41.39
C PRO A 550 0.13 -20.72 -40.88
N PRO A 551 0.59 -21.15 -39.68
CA PRO A 551 1.90 -20.77 -39.16
C PRO A 551 3.05 -21.28 -40.06
N ALA A 552 4.26 -20.73 -39.88
CA ALA A 552 5.42 -21.08 -40.73
C ALA A 552 5.76 -22.57 -40.75
N GLU A 553 5.56 -23.24 -39.62
CA GLU A 553 5.82 -24.67 -39.42
C GLU A 553 4.87 -25.56 -40.24
N GLU A 554 3.70 -25.04 -40.60
CA GLU A 554 2.61 -25.74 -41.29
C GLU A 554 2.36 -25.15 -42.69
N ARG A 555 3.39 -24.58 -43.32
CA ARG A 555 3.25 -24.01 -44.67
C ARG A 555 2.84 -25.11 -45.66
N PRO A 556 1.77 -24.89 -46.43
CA PRO A 556 1.38 -25.86 -47.44
C PRO A 556 2.49 -25.98 -48.48
N PHE A 557 2.68 -27.19 -49.02
CA PHE A 557 3.69 -27.51 -50.02
C PHE A 557 5.16 -27.35 -49.57
N ALA A 558 5.44 -27.29 -48.26
CA ALA A 558 6.81 -27.10 -47.75
C ALA A 558 7.64 -28.41 -47.66
N GLY A 559 7.05 -29.59 -47.82
CA GLY A 559 7.78 -30.86 -47.81
C GLY A 559 6.88 -32.10 -47.96
N VAL A 560 7.51 -33.28 -47.98
CA VAL A 560 6.86 -34.59 -48.21
C VAL A 560 6.71 -35.44 -46.93
N SER A 561 7.04 -34.90 -45.76
CA SER A 561 6.79 -35.60 -44.50
C SER A 561 5.29 -35.71 -44.22
N VAL A 562 4.88 -36.72 -43.44
CA VAL A 562 3.46 -36.94 -43.09
C VAL A 562 2.80 -35.68 -42.51
N ASN A 563 3.53 -34.95 -41.65
CA ASN A 563 3.04 -33.69 -41.06
C ASN A 563 2.85 -32.58 -42.10
N GLN A 564 3.77 -32.44 -43.07
CA GLN A 564 3.69 -31.43 -44.12
C GLN A 564 2.62 -31.75 -45.17
N LEU A 565 2.44 -33.03 -45.51
CA LEU A 565 1.33 -33.49 -46.35
C LEU A 565 -0.02 -33.26 -45.66
N SER A 566 -0.12 -33.53 -44.36
CA SER A 566 -1.31 -33.22 -43.56
C SER A 566 -1.61 -31.72 -43.55
N ALA A 567 -0.61 -30.86 -43.34
CA ALA A 567 -0.78 -29.40 -43.39
C ALA A 567 -1.26 -28.92 -44.77
N THR A 568 -0.69 -29.47 -45.85
CA THR A 568 -1.09 -29.17 -47.23
C THR A 568 -2.53 -29.61 -47.50
N ALA A 569 -2.92 -30.81 -47.06
CA ALA A 569 -4.28 -31.33 -47.20
C ALA A 569 -5.30 -30.48 -46.41
N GLN A 570 -4.96 -30.08 -45.19
CA GLN A 570 -5.81 -29.19 -44.37
C GLN A 570 -5.98 -27.82 -45.04
N TRP A 571 -4.92 -27.26 -45.63
CA TRP A 571 -4.99 -25.99 -46.36
C TRP A 571 -5.86 -26.10 -47.63
N LEU A 572 -5.70 -27.16 -48.43
CA LEU A 572 -6.53 -27.41 -49.61
C LEU A 572 -8.00 -27.60 -49.23
N LEU A 573 -8.29 -28.35 -48.16
CA LEU A 573 -9.63 -28.50 -47.63
C LEU A 573 -10.19 -27.14 -47.20
N ALA A 574 -9.41 -26.32 -46.49
CA ALA A 574 -9.81 -24.98 -46.10
C ALA A 574 -10.11 -24.09 -47.32
N LEU A 575 -9.36 -24.22 -48.41
CA LEU A 575 -9.63 -23.49 -49.66
C LEU A 575 -10.96 -23.89 -50.29
N VAL A 576 -11.22 -25.19 -50.43
CA VAL A 576 -12.48 -25.71 -50.98
C VAL A 576 -13.67 -25.28 -50.10
N VAL A 577 -13.55 -25.42 -48.78
CA VAL A 577 -14.57 -24.97 -47.83
C VAL A 577 -14.79 -23.48 -47.92
N THR A 578 -13.73 -22.66 -48.03
CA THR A 578 -13.84 -21.21 -48.16
C THR A 578 -14.59 -20.81 -49.43
N LEU A 579 -14.28 -21.43 -50.57
CA LEU A 579 -14.99 -21.19 -51.84
C LEU A 579 -16.48 -21.58 -51.76
N ALA A 580 -16.79 -22.72 -51.13
CA ALA A 580 -18.17 -23.14 -50.90
C ALA A 580 -18.91 -22.14 -49.99
N LEU A 581 -18.27 -21.67 -48.92
CA LEU A 581 -18.83 -20.68 -48.01
C LEU A 581 -19.07 -19.33 -48.71
N ILE A 582 -18.18 -18.90 -49.61
CA ILE A 582 -18.38 -17.68 -50.42
C ILE A 582 -19.66 -17.79 -51.25
N TYR A 583 -19.90 -18.94 -51.88
CA TYR A 583 -21.14 -19.18 -52.64
C TYR A 583 -22.38 -19.08 -51.74
N PHE A 584 -22.40 -19.78 -50.60
CA PHE A 584 -23.54 -19.74 -49.69
C PHE A 584 -23.74 -18.35 -49.06
N LEU A 585 -22.66 -17.62 -48.76
CA LEU A 585 -22.74 -16.24 -48.31
C LEU A 585 -23.35 -15.35 -49.39
N TYR A 586 -22.88 -15.46 -50.64
CA TYR A 586 -23.43 -14.71 -51.76
C TYR A 586 -24.93 -14.97 -51.93
N ASP A 587 -25.35 -16.23 -51.94
CA ASP A 587 -26.75 -16.63 -52.04
C ASP A 587 -27.62 -16.08 -50.89
N ARG A 588 -27.12 -16.12 -49.64
CA ARG A 588 -27.85 -15.52 -48.51
C ARG A 588 -27.88 -13.99 -48.58
N VAL A 589 -26.80 -13.35 -49.05
CA VAL A 589 -26.73 -11.90 -49.20
C VAL A 589 -27.70 -11.39 -50.27
N THR A 590 -27.83 -12.09 -51.40
CA THR A 590 -28.80 -11.76 -52.45
C THR A 590 -30.23 -11.98 -51.99
N ALA A 591 -30.51 -13.05 -51.23
CA ALA A 591 -31.85 -13.34 -50.69
C ALA A 591 -32.32 -12.30 -49.65
N LEU A 592 -31.43 -11.86 -48.74
CA LEU A 592 -31.75 -10.90 -47.68
C LEU A 592 -31.65 -9.44 -48.14
N GLY A 593 -30.83 -9.18 -49.16
CA GLY A 593 -30.44 -7.85 -49.60
C GLY A 593 -29.25 -7.30 -48.82
N VAL A 594 -28.47 -6.42 -49.46
CA VAL A 594 -27.18 -5.94 -48.93
C VAL A 594 -27.31 -5.26 -47.56
N ARG A 595 -28.32 -4.41 -47.36
CA ARG A 595 -28.48 -3.66 -46.11
C ARG A 595 -28.81 -4.55 -44.91
N GLU A 596 -29.75 -5.49 -45.06
CA GLU A 596 -30.09 -6.47 -44.01
C GLU A 596 -28.93 -7.43 -43.75
N SER A 597 -28.23 -7.83 -44.81
CA SER A 597 -27.06 -8.71 -44.69
C SER A 597 -25.93 -8.04 -43.90
N LEU A 598 -25.61 -6.77 -44.16
CA LEU A 598 -24.62 -6.03 -43.39
C LEU A 598 -24.99 -5.90 -41.91
N ARG A 599 -26.27 -5.68 -41.59
CA ARG A 599 -26.76 -5.67 -40.21
C ARG A 599 -26.61 -7.03 -39.55
N THR A 600 -26.97 -8.09 -40.26
CA THR A 600 -26.87 -9.48 -39.79
C THR A 600 -25.42 -9.88 -39.53
N VAL A 601 -24.50 -9.54 -40.44
CA VAL A 601 -23.06 -9.76 -40.29
C VAL A 601 -22.55 -8.99 -39.07
N ALA A 602 -22.93 -7.73 -38.88
CA ALA A 602 -22.53 -6.96 -37.69
C ALA A 602 -23.00 -7.61 -36.37
N VAL A 603 -24.25 -8.11 -36.32
CA VAL A 603 -24.78 -8.85 -35.15
C VAL A 603 -24.02 -10.17 -34.95
N SER A 604 -23.72 -10.90 -36.03
CA SER A 604 -22.97 -12.15 -35.97
C SER A 604 -21.53 -11.94 -35.48
N LEU A 605 -20.84 -10.91 -35.97
CA LEU A 605 -19.51 -10.53 -35.48
C LEU A 605 -19.54 -10.13 -34.01
N ALA A 606 -20.54 -9.35 -33.59
CA ALA A 606 -20.72 -9.00 -32.18
C ALA A 606 -20.97 -10.24 -31.29
N ALA A 607 -21.75 -11.22 -31.78
CA ALA A 607 -21.98 -12.48 -31.09
C ALA A 607 -20.70 -13.35 -30.99
N LEU A 608 -19.88 -13.37 -32.04
CA LEU A 608 -18.57 -14.03 -32.00
C LEU A 608 -17.65 -13.37 -30.95
N LEU A 609 -17.57 -12.04 -30.96
CA LEU A 609 -16.81 -11.28 -29.96
C LEU A 609 -17.36 -11.53 -28.55
N LEU A 610 -18.68 -11.61 -28.37
CA LEU A 610 -19.32 -11.95 -27.10
C LEU A 610 -18.86 -13.30 -26.55
N VAL A 611 -18.84 -14.35 -27.39
CA VAL A 611 -18.37 -15.68 -27.00
C VAL A 611 -16.88 -15.66 -26.63
N LEU A 612 -16.07 -14.94 -27.40
CA LEU A 612 -14.65 -14.77 -27.08
C LEU A 612 -14.45 -14.01 -25.75
N THR A 613 -15.20 -12.94 -25.51
CA THR A 613 -15.13 -12.16 -24.26
C THR A 613 -15.55 -13.01 -23.07
N LEU A 614 -16.62 -13.81 -23.20
CA LEU A 614 -17.01 -14.77 -22.16
C LEU A 614 -15.92 -15.80 -21.88
N GLY A 615 -15.31 -16.37 -22.93
CA GLY A 615 -14.23 -17.34 -22.78
C GLY A 615 -12.97 -16.76 -22.14
N VAL A 616 -12.65 -15.49 -22.43
CA VAL A 616 -11.58 -14.75 -21.76
C VAL A 616 -11.92 -14.46 -20.31
N SER A 617 -13.12 -13.92 -20.07
CA SER A 617 -13.60 -13.52 -18.76
C SER A 617 -13.64 -14.71 -17.80
N TYR A 618 -14.16 -15.85 -18.26
CA TYR A 618 -14.21 -17.08 -17.48
C TYR A 618 -12.81 -17.61 -17.11
N ARG A 619 -11.90 -17.70 -18.09
CA ARG A 619 -10.52 -18.13 -17.82
C ARG A 619 -9.83 -17.21 -16.82
N PHE A 620 -9.91 -15.89 -17.04
CA PHE A 620 -9.25 -14.91 -16.20
C PHE A 620 -9.79 -14.89 -14.76
N ASN A 621 -11.12 -14.98 -14.59
CA ASN A 621 -11.77 -14.79 -13.29
C ASN A 621 -11.99 -16.08 -12.48
N TYR A 622 -11.93 -17.26 -13.09
CA TYR A 622 -12.25 -18.53 -12.42
C TYR A 622 -11.21 -19.63 -12.61
N ILE A 623 -10.37 -19.56 -13.65
CA ILE A 623 -9.31 -20.56 -13.88
C ILE A 623 -7.95 -19.99 -13.44
N ASN A 624 -7.63 -18.78 -13.87
CA ASN A 624 -6.37 -18.09 -13.62
C ASN A 624 -6.48 -17.05 -12.49
N TYR A 625 -7.52 -17.14 -11.65
CA TYR A 625 -7.91 -16.06 -10.74
C TYR A 625 -6.81 -15.72 -9.71
N ASP A 626 -5.99 -16.68 -9.33
CA ASP A 626 -4.86 -16.58 -8.39
C ASP A 626 -3.48 -16.65 -9.08
N TYR A 627 -3.45 -16.67 -10.42
CA TYR A 627 -2.23 -16.74 -11.22
C TYR A 627 -1.89 -15.40 -11.91
N PRO A 628 -0.69 -14.80 -11.70
CA PRO A 628 -0.30 -13.51 -12.27
C PRO A 628 0.24 -13.60 -13.70
N ILE A 629 -0.27 -14.52 -14.54
CA ILE A 629 0.21 -14.65 -15.95
C ILE A 629 -0.23 -13.51 -16.84
N GLU A 630 -1.06 -12.64 -16.28
CA GLU A 630 -1.87 -11.69 -17.01
C GLU A 630 -1.46 -10.26 -16.60
N PRO A 631 -1.16 -9.36 -17.56
CA PRO A 631 -0.76 -7.99 -17.25
C PRO A 631 -1.83 -7.14 -16.55
N MET A 632 -3.05 -7.67 -16.41
CA MET A 632 -4.12 -7.09 -15.58
C MET A 632 -3.88 -7.28 -14.07
N VAL A 633 -3.04 -8.23 -13.67
CA VAL A 633 -2.74 -8.55 -12.27
C VAL A 633 -1.52 -7.75 -11.84
N TYR A 634 -1.55 -7.07 -10.69
CA TYR A 634 -0.43 -6.26 -10.16
C TYR A 634 -0.24 -6.55 -8.66
N ALA A 635 1.02 -6.63 -8.19
CA ALA A 635 1.40 -6.87 -6.80
C ALA A 635 0.57 -7.97 -6.10
N HIS A 636 0.46 -9.13 -6.74
CA HIS A 636 -0.51 -10.14 -6.35
C HIS A 636 0.06 -11.14 -5.35
N ALA A 637 -0.69 -11.40 -4.28
CA ALA A 637 -0.33 -12.43 -3.30
C ALA A 637 -0.39 -13.82 -3.92
N THR A 638 0.55 -14.69 -3.58
CA THR A 638 0.56 -16.05 -4.16
C THR A 638 -0.30 -17.02 -3.35
N PRO A 639 -0.75 -18.14 -3.95
CA PRO A 639 -1.42 -19.22 -3.21
C PRO A 639 -0.59 -19.79 -2.05
N ASP A 640 0.74 -19.63 -2.08
CA ASP A 640 1.66 -20.12 -1.05
C ASP A 640 1.35 -19.50 0.33
N ILE A 641 0.74 -18.32 0.37
CA ILE A 641 0.33 -17.68 1.63
C ILE A 641 -0.74 -18.51 2.33
N ARG A 642 -1.74 -19.01 1.59
CA ARG A 642 -2.77 -19.89 2.18
C ARG A 642 -2.18 -21.21 2.62
N LEU A 643 -1.20 -21.73 1.88
CA LEU A 643 -0.49 -22.94 2.25
C LEU A 643 0.30 -22.74 3.57
N ALA A 644 1.05 -21.65 3.68
CA ALA A 644 1.79 -21.31 4.90
C ALA A 644 0.83 -21.08 6.09
N MET A 645 -0.25 -20.31 5.90
CA MET A 645 -1.23 -20.08 6.96
C MET A 645 -1.93 -21.36 7.42
N ALA A 646 -2.28 -22.27 6.50
CA ALA A 646 -2.86 -23.57 6.86
C ALA A 646 -1.88 -24.42 7.69
N GLN A 647 -0.58 -24.38 7.38
CA GLN A 647 0.43 -25.08 8.18
C GLN A 647 0.59 -24.45 9.57
N ILE A 648 0.63 -23.12 9.66
CA ILE A 648 0.70 -22.41 10.95
C ILE A 648 -0.52 -22.73 11.82
N GLU A 649 -1.71 -22.73 11.24
CA GLU A 649 -2.95 -23.05 11.93
C GLU A 649 -2.96 -24.50 12.43
N GLU A 650 -2.51 -25.45 11.60
CA GLU A 650 -2.36 -26.86 11.99
C GLU A 650 -1.37 -27.03 13.15
N ILE A 651 -0.21 -26.38 13.08
CA ILE A 651 0.80 -26.40 14.15
C ILE A 651 0.21 -25.82 15.44
N SER A 652 -0.45 -24.66 15.36
CA SER A 652 -1.07 -24.02 16.52
C SER A 652 -2.07 -24.95 17.21
N ARG A 653 -3.04 -25.47 16.45
CA ARG A 653 -4.10 -26.34 16.96
C ARG A 653 -3.56 -27.60 17.64
N LYS A 654 -2.50 -28.20 17.10
CA LYS A 654 -1.88 -29.43 17.63
C LYS A 654 -0.96 -29.20 18.83
N THR A 655 -0.50 -27.97 19.09
CA THR A 655 0.52 -27.70 20.13
C THR A 655 0.01 -26.87 21.29
N VAL A 656 -0.58 -25.70 21.02
CA VAL A 656 -0.95 -24.71 22.05
C VAL A 656 -2.40 -24.26 21.98
N GLY A 657 -3.18 -24.82 21.05
CA GLY A 657 -4.58 -24.46 20.81
C GLY A 657 -4.77 -23.51 19.63
N ASP A 658 -6.03 -23.22 19.31
CA ASP A 658 -6.39 -22.45 18.12
C ASP A 658 -5.80 -21.04 18.16
N HIS A 659 -5.00 -20.70 17.16
CA HIS A 659 -4.36 -19.39 16.94
C HIS A 659 -3.47 -18.85 18.09
N ALA A 660 -3.27 -19.61 19.16
CA ALA A 660 -2.51 -19.20 20.34
C ALA A 660 -0.98 -19.26 20.15
N ILE A 661 -0.50 -19.88 19.06
CA ILE A 661 0.95 -19.98 18.80
C ILE A 661 1.57 -18.60 18.59
N ARG A 662 2.74 -18.39 19.21
CA ARG A 662 3.54 -17.18 19.02
C ARG A 662 4.20 -17.24 17.64
N VAL A 663 3.88 -16.27 16.79
CA VAL A 663 4.43 -16.14 15.42
C VAL A 663 5.10 -14.79 15.27
N ALA A 664 6.39 -14.78 14.95
CA ALA A 664 7.13 -13.56 14.66
C ALA A 664 7.16 -13.26 13.15
N TYR A 665 7.04 -12.01 12.73
CA TYR A 665 7.12 -11.60 11.32
C TYR A 665 7.71 -10.20 11.13
N ASP A 666 8.26 -9.95 9.94
CA ASP A 666 8.99 -8.72 9.59
C ASP A 666 8.19 -7.73 8.73
N ASP A 667 8.81 -6.59 8.43
CA ASP A 667 8.26 -5.52 7.58
C ASP A 667 8.10 -5.95 6.11
N GLU A 668 8.99 -6.82 5.60
CA GLU A 668 8.95 -7.30 4.22
C GLU A 668 7.83 -8.31 3.93
N SER A 669 7.39 -9.06 4.95
CA SER A 669 6.31 -10.05 4.83
C SER A 669 4.96 -9.55 5.35
N THR A 670 4.91 -8.35 5.95
CA THR A 670 3.72 -7.79 6.60
C THR A 670 2.49 -7.77 5.70
N TRP A 671 2.62 -7.35 4.44
CA TRP A 671 1.49 -7.27 3.52
C TRP A 671 1.59 -8.42 2.52
N PRO A 672 0.74 -9.47 2.61
CA PRO A 672 -0.59 -9.48 3.20
C PRO A 672 -0.76 -10.18 4.57
N LEU A 673 0.31 -10.68 5.19
CA LEU A 673 0.22 -11.51 6.41
C LEU A 673 -0.46 -10.83 7.61
N GLU A 674 -0.42 -9.50 7.70
CA GLU A 674 -1.09 -8.72 8.75
C GLU A 674 -2.58 -9.05 8.84
N TRP A 675 -3.24 -9.23 7.68
CA TRP A 675 -4.64 -9.64 7.61
C TRP A 675 -4.86 -11.06 8.13
N TYR A 676 -3.95 -11.98 7.83
CA TYR A 676 -4.05 -13.38 8.22
C TYR A 676 -3.65 -13.62 9.68
N PHE A 677 -2.82 -12.74 10.25
CA PHE A 677 -2.47 -12.75 11.66
C PHE A 677 -3.42 -11.97 12.56
N ARG A 678 -4.53 -11.43 12.03
CA ARG A 678 -5.54 -10.71 12.85
C ARG A 678 -6.07 -11.56 14.01
N ASP A 679 -6.17 -12.88 13.81
CA ASP A 679 -6.74 -13.83 14.76
C ASP A 679 -5.67 -14.42 15.72
N TYR A 680 -4.40 -14.03 15.58
CA TYR A 680 -3.26 -14.51 16.39
C TYR A 680 -2.90 -13.48 17.49
N PRO A 681 -3.36 -13.66 18.74
CA PRO A 681 -3.13 -12.69 19.83
C PRO A 681 -1.65 -12.58 20.24
N ASN A 682 -0.88 -13.66 20.06
CA ASN A 682 0.53 -13.74 20.45
C ASN A 682 1.50 -13.43 19.29
N LYS A 683 1.03 -12.76 18.23
CA LYS A 683 1.89 -12.37 17.10
C LYS A 683 2.93 -11.33 17.53
N VAL A 684 4.12 -11.39 16.95
CA VAL A 684 5.23 -10.46 17.24
C VAL A 684 5.71 -9.82 15.94
N TYR A 685 5.51 -8.52 15.80
CA TYR A 685 6.07 -7.75 14.70
C TYR A 685 7.45 -7.22 15.09
N PHE A 686 8.50 -7.62 14.37
CA PHE A 686 9.88 -7.19 14.67
C PHE A 686 10.50 -6.25 13.62
N GLY A 687 9.77 -5.93 12.54
CA GLY A 687 10.26 -5.04 11.48
C GLY A 687 11.59 -5.52 10.87
N ALA A 688 12.46 -4.57 10.52
CA ALA A 688 13.75 -4.86 9.86
C ALA A 688 14.88 -5.35 10.81
N SER A 689 14.61 -5.43 12.12
CA SER A 689 15.61 -5.61 13.17
C SER A 689 15.23 -6.78 14.09
N PRO A 690 15.64 -8.03 13.77
CA PRO A 690 15.37 -9.18 14.62
C PRO A 690 16.05 -9.06 15.98
N SER A 691 15.41 -9.58 17.04
CA SER A 691 15.93 -9.62 18.40
C SER A 691 15.91 -11.06 18.92
N ARG A 692 16.67 -11.36 19.99
CA ARG A 692 16.64 -12.69 20.59
C ARG A 692 15.24 -13.12 21.02
N ASP A 693 14.45 -12.21 21.59
CA ASP A 693 13.08 -12.49 22.00
C ASP A 693 12.17 -12.80 20.80
N SER A 694 12.23 -12.02 19.71
CA SER A 694 11.40 -12.30 18.55
C SER A 694 11.79 -13.61 17.86
N MET A 695 13.08 -13.94 17.83
CA MET A 695 13.64 -15.15 17.19
C MET A 695 13.51 -16.42 18.05
N ASP A 696 13.04 -16.32 19.30
CA ASP A 696 12.69 -17.48 20.11
C ASP A 696 11.24 -17.97 19.87
N SER A 697 10.50 -17.27 19.01
CA SER A 697 9.13 -17.66 18.64
C SER A 697 9.11 -19.03 17.93
N PRO A 698 8.17 -19.94 18.29
CA PRO A 698 7.96 -21.23 17.62
C PRO A 698 7.96 -21.17 16.10
N ILE A 699 7.39 -20.10 15.55
CA ILE A 699 7.34 -19.83 14.11
C ILE A 699 7.87 -18.42 13.87
N VAL A 700 8.79 -18.29 12.92
CA VAL A 700 9.35 -17.00 12.49
C VAL A 700 9.22 -16.88 10.99
N ILE A 701 8.61 -15.80 10.52
CA ILE A 701 8.46 -15.47 9.11
C ILE A 701 9.35 -14.28 8.77
N VAL A 702 10.13 -14.41 7.70
CA VAL A 702 11.10 -13.39 7.29
C VAL A 702 11.05 -13.22 5.78
N GLY A 703 10.93 -11.99 5.29
CA GLY A 703 11.11 -11.69 3.87
C GLY A 703 12.57 -11.81 3.45
N ASP A 704 12.81 -12.14 2.18
CA ASP A 704 14.16 -12.35 1.61
C ASP A 704 15.22 -11.30 2.05
N PRO A 705 14.93 -9.98 2.07
CA PRO A 705 15.92 -8.98 2.45
C PRO A 705 16.43 -9.12 3.90
N ASN A 706 15.58 -9.56 4.81
CA ASN A 706 15.89 -9.67 6.24
C ASN A 706 16.36 -11.06 6.66
N THR A 707 16.22 -12.10 5.81
CA THR A 707 16.61 -13.48 6.13
C THR A 707 18.08 -13.59 6.58
N ARG A 708 18.98 -12.80 5.97
CA ARG A 708 20.41 -12.74 6.36
C ARG A 708 20.63 -12.21 7.78
N LYS A 709 19.76 -11.32 8.26
CA LYS A 709 19.82 -10.79 9.63
C LYS A 709 19.19 -11.74 10.65
N ALA A 710 18.13 -12.47 10.27
CA ALA A 710 17.40 -13.36 11.16
C ALA A 710 18.09 -14.72 11.36
N ARG A 711 18.64 -15.33 10.30
CA ARG A 711 19.27 -16.66 10.34
C ARG A 711 20.28 -16.88 11.47
N PRO A 712 21.17 -15.92 11.80
CA PRO A 712 22.11 -16.07 12.92
C PRO A 712 21.46 -16.30 14.28
N TYR A 713 20.24 -15.80 14.52
CA TYR A 713 19.51 -16.00 15.78
C TYR A 713 18.78 -17.35 15.86
N LEU A 714 18.41 -17.89 14.70
CA LEU A 714 17.65 -19.14 14.59
C LEU A 714 18.57 -20.36 14.65
N GLY A 715 19.70 -20.30 13.95
CA GLY A 715 20.68 -21.38 13.86
C GLY A 715 20.05 -22.71 13.44
N ASP A 716 20.60 -23.83 13.92
CA ASP A 716 20.11 -25.17 13.62
C ASP A 716 18.85 -25.58 14.39
N ARG A 717 18.22 -24.68 15.16
CA ARG A 717 17.02 -24.99 15.95
C ARG A 717 15.74 -25.04 15.12
N TYR A 718 15.78 -24.59 13.86
CA TYR A 718 14.60 -24.43 13.02
C TYR A 718 14.70 -25.22 11.70
N TYR A 719 13.56 -25.66 11.19
CA TYR A 719 13.39 -26.07 9.79
C TYR A 719 13.05 -24.85 8.94
N GLU A 720 13.54 -24.81 7.71
CA GLU A 720 13.35 -23.70 6.77
C GLU A 720 12.40 -24.10 5.63
N PHE A 721 11.34 -23.30 5.42
CA PHE A 721 10.39 -23.47 4.32
C PHE A 721 10.31 -22.18 3.50
N ASN A 722 10.53 -22.28 2.20
CA ASN A 722 10.58 -21.12 1.30
C ASN A 722 9.30 -21.00 0.47
N TYR A 723 8.66 -19.83 0.53
CA TYR A 723 7.38 -19.53 -0.10
C TYR A 723 7.46 -18.24 -0.92
N ARG A 724 6.54 -18.09 -1.85
CA ARG A 724 6.43 -16.88 -2.67
C ARG A 724 5.39 -15.94 -2.01
N LEU A 725 5.77 -14.69 -1.77
CA LEU A 725 4.90 -13.69 -1.15
C LEU A 725 4.08 -12.95 -2.20
N ILE A 726 4.75 -12.24 -3.11
CA ILE A 726 4.13 -11.34 -4.09
C ILE A 726 4.71 -11.59 -5.48
N TRP A 727 3.85 -11.52 -6.48
CA TRP A 727 4.17 -11.63 -7.90
C TRP A 727 3.78 -10.38 -8.69
N TRP A 728 4.62 -10.02 -9.65
CA TRP A 728 4.31 -9.00 -10.65
C TRP A 728 4.22 -9.62 -12.04
N PRO A 729 3.36 -9.05 -12.91
CA PRO A 729 3.30 -9.48 -14.30
C PRO A 729 4.60 -9.08 -15.00
N ARG A 730 5.03 -9.87 -16.00
CA ARG A 730 6.19 -9.47 -16.81
C ARG A 730 5.88 -8.19 -17.57
N GLU A 731 6.80 -7.24 -17.50
CA GLU A 731 6.68 -5.94 -18.16
C GLU A 731 7.35 -5.91 -19.54
N THR A 732 7.33 -7.02 -20.28
CA THR A 732 7.98 -7.17 -21.61
C THR A 732 7.48 -6.18 -22.66
N TYR A 733 6.36 -5.50 -22.37
CA TYR A 733 5.78 -4.48 -23.24
C TYR A 733 6.45 -3.11 -23.11
N LYS A 734 7.25 -2.83 -22.06
CA LYS A 734 7.84 -1.49 -21.83
C LYS A 734 8.82 -1.06 -22.94
N ASP A 735 9.44 -2.01 -23.62
CA ASP A 735 10.39 -1.77 -24.72
C ASP A 735 9.76 -1.96 -26.10
N MET A 736 8.46 -1.68 -26.24
CA MET A 736 7.77 -1.81 -27.53
C MET A 736 8.06 -0.60 -28.43
N THR A 737 8.55 -0.87 -29.64
CA THR A 737 8.72 0.12 -30.72
C THR A 737 7.82 -0.24 -31.90
N LEU A 738 7.52 0.73 -32.78
CA LEU A 738 6.76 0.47 -34.01
C LEU A 738 7.45 -0.57 -34.91
N GLU A 739 8.79 -0.56 -34.94
CA GLU A 739 9.57 -1.55 -35.67
C GLU A 739 9.38 -2.96 -35.09
N ARG A 740 9.53 -3.12 -33.77
CA ARG A 740 9.34 -4.41 -33.08
C ARG A 740 7.91 -4.94 -33.25
N LEU A 741 6.92 -4.05 -33.19
CA LEU A 741 5.52 -4.38 -33.47
C LEU A 741 5.36 -4.92 -34.90
N TRP A 742 5.92 -4.22 -35.88
CA TRP A 742 5.82 -4.61 -37.29
C TRP A 742 6.58 -5.91 -37.62
N GLN A 743 7.76 -6.10 -37.01
CA GLN A 743 8.51 -7.36 -37.09
C GLN A 743 7.72 -8.51 -36.47
N GLY A 744 7.11 -8.32 -35.30
CA GLY A 744 6.27 -9.31 -34.65
C GLY A 744 5.02 -9.69 -35.47
N VAL A 745 4.40 -8.74 -36.16
CA VAL A 745 3.27 -9.02 -37.07
C VAL A 745 3.71 -9.84 -38.29
N ARG A 746 4.93 -9.62 -38.81
CA ARG A 746 5.48 -10.40 -39.94
C ARG A 746 5.91 -11.80 -39.50
N ASP A 747 6.47 -11.94 -38.30
CA ASP A 747 6.94 -13.20 -37.75
C ASP A 747 5.76 -14.18 -37.47
N PRO A 748 5.70 -15.33 -38.17
CA PRO A 748 4.68 -16.35 -37.95
C PRO A 748 4.67 -16.93 -36.52
N ALA A 749 5.83 -17.06 -35.86
CA ALA A 749 5.91 -17.58 -34.50
C ALA A 749 5.35 -16.59 -33.47
N GLN A 750 5.65 -15.29 -33.64
CA GLN A 750 5.09 -14.24 -32.79
C GLN A 750 3.57 -14.08 -32.99
N ARG A 751 3.06 -14.28 -34.22
CA ARG A 751 1.61 -14.31 -34.47
C ARG A 751 0.92 -15.48 -33.76
N LYS A 752 1.53 -16.67 -33.76
CA LYS A 752 1.01 -17.84 -33.01
C LYS A 752 0.97 -17.52 -31.51
N LEU A 753 2.06 -16.99 -30.96
CA LEU A 753 2.14 -16.57 -29.56
C LEU A 753 1.08 -15.51 -29.20
N PHE A 754 0.89 -14.51 -30.06
CA PHE A 754 -0.13 -13.48 -29.88
C PHE A 754 -1.53 -14.10 -29.74
N TRP A 755 -1.90 -15.03 -30.63
CA TRP A 755 -3.20 -15.69 -30.55
C TRP A 755 -3.32 -16.62 -29.34
N ASP A 756 -2.24 -17.31 -28.95
CA ASP A 756 -2.21 -18.13 -27.75
C ASP A 756 -2.39 -17.30 -26.48
N VAL A 757 -1.81 -16.10 -26.41
CA VAL A 757 -2.00 -15.17 -25.30
C VAL A 757 -3.41 -14.57 -25.31
N VAL A 758 -3.86 -14.01 -26.44
CA VAL A 758 -5.14 -13.28 -26.54
C VAL A 758 -6.35 -14.20 -26.35
N ILE A 759 -6.33 -15.39 -26.96
CA ILE A 759 -7.47 -16.33 -26.94
C ILE A 759 -7.33 -17.35 -25.81
N HIS A 760 -6.16 -18.00 -25.71
CA HIS A 760 -5.97 -19.13 -24.81
C HIS A 760 -5.38 -18.77 -23.46
N ARG A 761 -4.91 -17.53 -23.26
CA ARG A 761 -4.20 -17.07 -22.06
C ARG A 761 -2.97 -17.93 -21.73
N ARG A 762 -2.31 -18.47 -22.77
CA ARG A 762 -1.12 -19.32 -22.63
C ARG A 762 0.14 -18.53 -22.93
N TYR A 763 1.05 -18.51 -21.96
CA TYR A 763 2.37 -17.90 -22.07
C TYR A 763 3.44 -19.00 -22.17
N THR A 764 4.55 -18.73 -22.84
CA THR A 764 5.61 -19.72 -23.11
C THR A 764 6.52 -20.01 -21.93
N THR A 765 6.57 -19.13 -20.93
CA THR A 765 7.46 -19.25 -19.77
C THR A 765 6.68 -19.74 -18.55
N PRO A 766 7.15 -20.79 -17.83
CA PRO A 766 6.55 -21.22 -16.57
C PRO A 766 6.56 -20.11 -15.50
N THR A 767 5.54 -20.07 -14.64
CA THR A 767 5.42 -19.12 -13.52
C THR A 767 6.52 -19.28 -12.48
N ALA A 768 7.12 -20.47 -12.36
CA ALA A 768 8.21 -20.75 -11.44
C ALA A 768 9.49 -19.94 -11.75
N THR A 769 9.71 -19.56 -13.01
CA THR A 769 10.91 -18.84 -13.47
C THR A 769 10.64 -17.36 -13.74
N TRP A 770 9.56 -16.80 -13.19
CA TRP A 770 9.25 -15.39 -13.37
C TRP A 770 10.04 -14.48 -12.44
N ASP A 771 10.19 -13.24 -12.90
CA ASP A 771 10.85 -12.15 -12.21
C ASP A 771 10.09 -10.85 -12.56
N PRO A 772 9.73 -9.99 -11.58
CA PRO A 772 10.03 -10.08 -10.15
C PRO A 772 9.05 -10.91 -9.31
N ILE A 773 9.61 -11.67 -8.35
CA ILE A 773 8.89 -12.41 -7.29
C ILE A 773 9.52 -12.06 -5.95
N LYS A 774 8.74 -11.54 -5.00
CA LYS A 774 9.15 -11.47 -3.59
C LYS A 774 8.87 -12.80 -2.91
N ARG A 775 9.81 -13.29 -2.09
CA ARG A 775 9.65 -14.51 -1.29
C ARG A 775 9.73 -14.19 0.19
N PHE A 776 9.22 -15.13 0.97
CA PHE A 776 9.37 -15.17 2.40
C PHE A 776 9.76 -16.59 2.82
N THR A 777 10.50 -16.65 3.91
CA THR A 777 10.94 -17.89 4.53
C THR A 777 10.20 -18.05 5.86
N MET A 778 9.56 -19.21 6.05
CA MET A 778 8.96 -19.62 7.31
C MET A 778 9.91 -20.58 8.00
N PHE A 779 10.32 -20.22 9.21
CA PHE A 779 11.12 -21.04 10.10
C PHE A 779 10.20 -21.66 11.15
N VAL A 780 10.28 -22.97 11.33
CA VAL A 780 9.52 -23.70 12.35
C VAL A 780 10.49 -24.42 13.29
N ARG A 781 10.35 -24.18 14.59
CA ARG A 781 11.27 -24.74 15.59
C ARG A 781 11.16 -26.27 15.62
N LYS A 782 12.29 -26.97 15.67
CA LYS A 782 12.37 -28.43 15.49
C LYS A 782 11.60 -29.21 16.56
N ASP A 783 11.61 -28.74 17.81
CA ASP A 783 10.85 -29.30 18.94
C ASP A 783 9.33 -29.20 18.73
N VAL A 784 8.86 -28.11 18.11
CA VAL A 784 7.46 -27.87 17.79
C VAL A 784 7.05 -28.70 16.57
N ALA A 785 7.90 -28.73 15.54
CA ALA A 785 7.70 -29.55 14.35
C ALA A 785 7.59 -31.06 14.69
N ALA A 786 8.42 -31.55 15.62
CA ALA A 786 8.41 -32.95 16.07
C ALA A 786 7.10 -33.36 16.76
N GLN A 787 6.34 -32.42 17.33
CA GLN A 787 5.03 -32.71 17.92
C GLN A 787 3.91 -32.85 16.87
N VAL A 788 4.14 -32.32 15.67
CA VAL A 788 3.09 -32.11 14.66
C VAL A 788 3.25 -33.02 13.46
N TRP A 789 4.48 -33.25 13.04
CA TRP A 789 4.80 -34.00 11.84
C TRP A 789 5.65 -35.25 12.17
N ASP A 790 5.13 -36.43 11.83
CA ASP A 790 5.83 -37.71 11.91
C ASP A 790 6.88 -37.83 10.79
N TRP A 791 7.99 -37.10 10.88
CA TRP A 791 9.11 -37.21 9.92
C TRP A 791 9.99 -38.43 10.18
N GLY A 792 9.43 -39.57 10.60
CA GLY A 792 10.15 -40.86 10.67
C GLY A 792 11.55 -40.84 11.32
N ALA A 793 11.85 -39.84 12.15
CA ALA A 793 13.12 -39.70 12.82
C ALA A 793 12.96 -40.32 14.21
N PRO A 794 13.90 -41.18 14.63
CA PRO A 794 13.78 -41.88 15.90
C PRO A 794 13.64 -40.84 17.02
N THR A 795 12.86 -41.21 18.05
CA THR A 795 12.87 -40.55 19.36
C THR A 795 14.31 -40.47 19.85
N VAL A 796 14.97 -39.36 19.55
CA VAL A 796 16.13 -38.95 20.31
C VAL A 796 15.54 -38.44 21.61
N ALA A 797 15.85 -39.13 22.70
CA ALA A 797 15.60 -38.62 24.04
C ALA A 797 16.04 -37.16 24.09
N ALA A 798 15.31 -36.34 24.86
CA ALA A 798 15.63 -34.95 25.11
C ALA A 798 16.95 -34.79 25.90
N GLU A 799 18.06 -35.23 25.34
CA GLU A 799 19.41 -34.90 25.76
C GLU A 799 20.02 -33.98 24.69
N GLY A 800 20.09 -32.68 25.02
CA GLY A 800 21.00 -31.74 24.35
C GLY A 800 20.56 -31.18 23.00
N LEU A 801 19.47 -30.41 22.95
CA LEU A 801 19.18 -29.48 21.84
C LEU A 801 19.83 -28.09 22.02
N SER A 802 20.87 -27.97 22.86
CA SER A 802 21.81 -26.87 22.79
C SER A 802 22.96 -27.32 21.89
N GLY A 803 22.98 -26.85 20.63
CA GLY A 803 24.15 -27.00 19.75
C GLY A 803 25.41 -26.28 20.25
N GLU A 804 25.45 -25.86 21.52
CA GLU A 804 26.64 -25.37 22.19
C GLU A 804 27.07 -26.36 23.28
N PRO A 805 28.36 -26.70 23.36
CA PRO A 805 28.90 -27.53 24.43
C PRO A 805 28.68 -26.82 25.76
N SER A 806 27.74 -27.30 26.57
CA SER A 806 27.50 -26.78 27.92
C SER A 806 28.65 -27.21 28.83
N ILE A 807 29.45 -26.25 29.29
CA ILE A 807 30.48 -26.51 30.31
C ILE A 807 29.80 -26.75 31.66
N SER A 808 29.94 -27.96 32.22
CA SER A 808 29.56 -28.22 33.62
C SER A 808 30.64 -27.66 34.55
N TYR A 809 30.25 -26.81 35.49
CA TYR A 809 31.18 -26.19 36.45
C TYR A 809 31.37 -27.02 37.73
N GLU A 810 30.57 -28.08 37.91
CA GLU A 810 30.57 -28.90 39.14
C GLU A 810 31.93 -29.55 39.42
N SER A 811 32.62 -30.02 38.37
CA SER A 811 33.91 -30.71 38.51
C SER A 811 35.07 -29.79 38.91
N GLY A 812 34.89 -28.47 38.86
CA GLY A 812 35.91 -27.48 39.16
C GLY A 812 35.62 -26.63 40.40
N GLN A 813 34.58 -26.94 41.18
CA GLN A 813 34.24 -26.18 42.38
C GLN A 813 35.34 -26.32 43.44
N ARG A 814 35.91 -25.19 43.87
CA ARG A 814 36.90 -25.08 44.95
C ARG A 814 36.34 -24.18 46.05
N THR A 815 36.72 -24.46 47.30
CA THR A 815 36.49 -23.54 48.42
C THR A 815 37.77 -22.77 48.68
N ILE A 816 37.81 -21.50 48.28
CA ILE A 816 39.00 -20.64 48.42
C ILE A 816 38.61 -19.48 49.34
N ALA A 817 39.28 -19.35 50.47
CA ALA A 817 39.08 -18.22 51.38
C ALA A 817 39.90 -17.01 50.91
N ALA A 818 39.31 -15.82 50.99
CA ALA A 818 40.00 -14.56 50.76
C ALA A 818 41.11 -14.41 51.79
N SER A 819 42.32 -14.16 51.29
CA SER A 819 43.53 -13.91 52.09
C SER A 819 43.51 -12.54 52.78
N GLN A 820 42.71 -11.60 52.25
CA GLN A 820 42.59 -10.23 52.72
C GLN A 820 41.25 -9.64 52.26
N GLN A 821 40.71 -8.73 53.08
CA GLN A 821 39.57 -7.88 52.73
C GLN A 821 40.04 -6.41 52.73
N ILE A 822 39.66 -5.66 51.70
CA ILE A 822 39.85 -4.22 51.62
C ILE A 822 38.48 -3.55 51.75
N GLY A 823 38.41 -2.56 52.63
CA GLY A 823 37.15 -1.92 53.05
C GLY A 823 36.49 -2.63 54.23
N LEU A 824 35.56 -1.92 54.89
CA LEU A 824 34.93 -2.38 56.13
C LEU A 824 33.76 -3.38 55.93
N GLY A 825 33.36 -3.67 54.69
CA GLY A 825 32.24 -4.57 54.39
C GLY A 825 30.88 -4.03 54.83
N VAL A 826 30.75 -2.71 54.89
CA VAL A 826 29.52 -1.99 55.23
C VAL A 826 29.35 -0.79 54.30
N PRO A 827 28.11 -0.43 53.92
CA PRO A 827 27.84 0.75 53.13
C PRO A 827 28.24 2.02 53.89
N GLY A 828 28.88 2.97 53.21
CA GLY A 828 29.15 4.27 53.79
C GLY A 828 29.98 5.21 52.90
N MET A 829 30.19 6.42 53.40
CA MET A 829 30.89 7.50 52.70
C MET A 829 32.22 7.90 53.36
N ALA A 830 32.58 7.32 54.51
CA ALA A 830 33.88 7.60 55.13
C ALA A 830 35.04 6.97 54.33
N PRO A 831 36.28 7.43 54.52
CA PRO A 831 37.47 6.75 53.99
C PRO A 831 37.49 5.26 54.37
N GLY A 832 37.68 4.37 53.39
CA GLY A 832 37.66 2.92 53.61
C GLY A 832 36.26 2.29 53.70
N GLN A 833 35.18 3.05 53.53
CA GLN A 833 33.82 2.54 53.31
C GLN A 833 33.45 2.68 51.83
N PHE A 834 32.67 1.73 51.30
CA PHE A 834 32.25 1.73 49.91
C PHE A 834 30.73 1.74 49.78
N ASN A 835 30.23 2.20 48.64
CA ASN A 835 28.85 2.08 48.21
C ASN A 835 28.85 1.55 46.76
N PHE A 836 28.47 0.28 46.56
CA PHE A 836 28.54 -0.42 45.28
C PHE A 836 29.90 -0.25 44.55
N PRO A 837 31.02 -0.76 45.12
CA PRO A 837 32.29 -0.77 44.40
C PRO A 837 32.18 -1.66 43.16
N ARG A 838 32.27 -1.09 41.96
CA ARG A 838 32.06 -1.84 40.70
C ARG A 838 33.34 -2.33 40.04
N ALA A 839 34.45 -1.60 40.22
CA ALA A 839 35.72 -1.95 39.59
C ALA A 839 36.90 -1.75 40.53
N VAL A 840 37.94 -2.55 40.28
CA VAL A 840 39.20 -2.53 41.01
C VAL A 840 40.35 -2.61 40.00
N ALA A 841 41.45 -1.90 40.26
CA ALA A 841 42.71 -2.01 39.53
C ALA A 841 43.88 -2.02 40.51
N VAL A 842 44.97 -2.66 40.13
CA VAL A 842 46.18 -2.79 40.97
C VAL A 842 47.39 -2.33 40.18
N ASP A 843 48.21 -1.45 40.75
CA ASP A 843 49.41 -0.96 40.09
C ASP A 843 50.65 -1.84 40.36
N GLY A 844 51.77 -1.54 39.68
CA GLY A 844 53.02 -2.31 39.82
C GLY A 844 53.65 -2.27 41.21
N ALA A 845 53.24 -1.33 42.07
CA ALA A 845 53.67 -1.24 43.47
C ALA A 845 52.71 -1.98 44.43
N GLY A 846 51.65 -2.62 43.90
CA GLY A 846 50.63 -3.31 44.67
C GLY A 846 49.59 -2.40 45.31
N ARG A 847 49.50 -1.12 44.91
CA ARG A 847 48.42 -0.24 45.40
C ARG A 847 47.12 -0.57 44.70
N VAL A 848 46.03 -0.59 45.46
CA VAL A 848 44.69 -0.99 45.00
C VAL A 848 43.83 0.25 44.81
N TYR A 849 43.30 0.44 43.61
CA TYR A 849 42.42 1.54 43.23
C TYR A 849 41.02 1.00 43.03
N VAL A 850 40.05 1.58 43.72
CA VAL A 850 38.66 1.12 43.73
C VAL A 850 37.75 2.22 43.18
N ALA A 851 36.95 1.89 42.16
CA ALA A 851 35.88 2.74 41.69
C ALA A 851 34.65 2.53 42.60
N ASP A 852 34.47 3.45 43.53
CA ASP A 852 33.40 3.46 44.53
C ASP A 852 32.16 4.12 43.90
N SER A 853 31.50 3.37 43.01
CA SER A 853 30.61 3.93 42.00
C SER A 853 29.39 4.62 42.60
N GLY A 854 28.79 4.05 43.65
CA GLY A 854 27.64 4.64 44.34
C GLY A 854 27.97 5.92 45.13
N ASN A 855 29.26 6.17 45.39
CA ASN A 855 29.74 7.40 46.02
C ASN A 855 30.38 8.38 45.01
N ASN A 856 30.41 8.05 43.71
CA ASN A 856 31.00 8.88 42.66
C ASN A 856 32.46 9.29 42.94
N ARG A 857 33.27 8.35 43.45
CA ARG A 857 34.68 8.61 43.80
C ARG A 857 35.60 7.42 43.53
N ILE A 858 36.89 7.69 43.53
CA ILE A 858 37.96 6.69 43.51
C ILE A 858 38.65 6.68 44.86
N GLN A 859 38.86 5.50 45.44
CA GLN A 859 39.65 5.31 46.66
C GLN A 859 40.89 4.48 46.39
N VAL A 860 42.00 4.82 47.04
CA VAL A 860 43.28 4.12 46.86
C VAL A 860 43.78 3.58 48.19
N PHE A 861 44.27 2.34 48.15
CA PHE A 861 44.79 1.59 49.29
C PHE A 861 46.21 1.11 49.00
N ASP A 862 47.00 0.90 50.05
CA ASP A 862 48.27 0.19 49.91
C ASP A 862 48.08 -1.32 49.75
N ALA A 863 49.18 -2.07 49.57
CA ALA A 863 49.15 -3.52 49.43
C ALA A 863 48.61 -4.25 50.69
N ASN A 864 48.62 -3.60 51.85
CA ASN A 864 48.07 -4.13 53.09
C ASN A 864 46.60 -3.75 53.30
N GLY A 865 45.99 -3.01 52.36
CA GLY A 865 44.59 -2.59 52.42
C GLY A 865 44.35 -1.35 53.28
N ALA A 866 45.41 -0.62 53.66
CA ALA A 866 45.27 0.63 54.39
C ALA A 866 44.88 1.76 53.43
N PHE A 867 43.89 2.58 53.81
CA PHE A 867 43.46 3.73 53.02
C PHE A 867 44.59 4.75 52.87
N LEU A 868 44.84 5.20 51.65
CA LEU A 868 45.86 6.20 51.34
C LEU A 868 45.25 7.55 50.98
N ARG A 869 44.30 7.58 50.04
CA ARG A 869 43.69 8.81 49.51
C ARG A 869 42.42 8.51 48.72
N GLU A 870 41.65 9.55 48.45
CA GLU A 870 40.48 9.53 47.59
C GLU A 870 40.35 10.82 46.80
N TRP A 871 39.65 10.75 45.67
CA TRP A 871 39.20 11.90 44.90
C TRP A 871 37.91 11.57 44.16
N GLY A 872 37.14 12.60 43.78
CA GLY A 872 35.84 12.43 43.15
C GLY A 872 34.72 13.10 43.92
N SER A 873 33.71 13.54 43.18
CA SER A 873 32.43 13.98 43.72
C SER A 873 31.35 13.82 42.65
N THR A 874 30.08 13.95 43.01
CA THR A 874 28.96 13.73 42.08
C THR A 874 28.89 14.83 41.01
N CYS A 875 28.72 14.44 39.75
CA CYS A 875 28.47 15.31 38.60
C CYS A 875 27.61 14.52 37.62
N LYS A 876 26.36 14.93 37.37
CA LYS A 876 25.43 14.22 36.47
C LYS A 876 25.09 15.08 35.25
N LEU A 877 25.83 14.87 34.17
CA LEU A 877 25.63 15.60 32.91
C LEU A 877 24.41 15.10 32.12
N ASP A 878 24.02 13.84 32.29
CA ASP A 878 22.91 13.18 31.61
C ASP A 878 21.53 13.65 32.11
N THR A 879 21.37 13.90 33.41
CA THR A 879 20.10 14.36 34.01
C THR A 879 19.96 15.88 34.10
N GLY A 880 21.02 16.63 33.79
CA GLY A 880 21.04 18.10 33.86
C GLY A 880 21.13 18.66 35.29
N GLU A 881 21.39 17.83 36.30
CA GLU A 881 21.64 18.26 37.70
C GLU A 881 22.94 19.09 37.82
N GLY A 882 23.79 19.07 36.80
CA GLY A 882 24.93 19.99 36.63
C GLY A 882 26.22 19.53 37.32
N CYS A 883 27.33 20.17 36.96
CA CYS A 883 28.66 19.89 37.51
C CYS A 883 29.34 21.19 37.93
N VAL A 884 30.29 21.09 38.87
CA VAL A 884 31.07 22.22 39.35
C VAL A 884 32.32 22.37 38.47
N ASN A 885 32.65 23.60 38.05
CA ASN A 885 33.88 23.91 37.30
C ASN A 885 34.13 23.01 36.07
N GLY A 886 33.07 22.69 35.30
CA GLY A 886 33.18 21.84 34.11
C GLY A 886 33.29 20.34 34.40
N GLY A 887 33.09 19.91 35.65
CA GLY A 887 33.04 18.50 36.04
C GLY A 887 34.39 17.80 36.07
N GLN A 888 35.50 18.53 36.11
CA GLN A 888 36.85 17.95 36.17
C GLN A 888 37.04 17.21 37.50
N GLY A 889 37.41 15.92 37.44
CA GLY A 889 37.56 15.09 38.64
C GLY A 889 36.26 14.79 39.37
N GLN A 890 35.11 15.02 38.74
CA GLN A 890 33.79 14.63 39.24
C GLN A 890 33.22 13.51 38.35
N PHE A 891 32.38 12.64 38.91
CA PHE A 891 31.90 11.42 38.23
C PHE A 891 30.38 11.22 38.38
N ASN A 892 29.81 10.45 37.45
CA ASN A 892 28.48 9.85 37.51
C ASN A 892 28.61 8.33 37.35
N GLU A 893 28.60 7.63 38.49
CA GLU A 893 28.90 6.22 38.65
C GLU A 893 30.09 5.78 37.78
N PRO A 894 31.34 5.95 38.25
CA PRO A 894 32.50 5.44 37.52
C PRO A 894 32.52 3.91 37.57
N TRP A 895 32.39 3.21 36.44
CA TRP A 895 32.33 1.73 36.42
C TRP A 895 33.63 1.06 35.96
N GLY A 896 34.58 1.82 35.40
CA GLY A 896 35.87 1.29 34.94
C GLY A 896 37.03 2.06 35.51
N ILE A 897 38.09 1.35 35.88
CA ILE A 897 39.35 1.94 36.31
C ILE A 897 40.53 1.11 35.79
N ALA A 898 41.57 1.78 35.30
CA ALA A 898 42.83 1.17 34.91
C ALA A 898 44.02 2.05 35.32
N VAL A 899 45.18 1.44 35.59
CA VAL A 899 46.40 2.15 35.97
C VAL A 899 47.51 1.84 34.98
N GLY A 900 48.10 2.88 34.40
CA GLY A 900 49.23 2.79 33.48
C GLY A 900 50.55 2.49 34.21
N GLN A 901 51.56 2.03 33.46
CA GLN A 901 52.89 1.74 34.01
C GLN A 901 53.60 2.99 34.55
N ASP A 902 53.25 4.17 34.03
CA ASP A 902 53.69 5.49 34.49
C ASP A 902 52.98 5.95 35.78
N GLY A 903 51.98 5.19 36.24
CA GLY A 903 51.12 5.53 37.37
C GLY A 903 49.93 6.42 37.03
N SER A 904 49.68 6.73 35.74
CA SER A 904 48.48 7.44 35.31
C SER A 904 47.23 6.58 35.58
N VAL A 905 46.17 7.18 36.10
CA VAL A 905 44.91 6.49 36.41
C VAL A 905 43.84 6.92 35.41
N TYR A 906 43.20 5.96 34.76
CA TYR A 906 42.16 6.19 33.76
C TYR A 906 40.83 5.67 34.30
N VAL A 907 39.80 6.50 34.23
CA VAL A 907 38.47 6.20 34.79
C VAL A 907 37.41 6.38 33.72
N SER A 908 36.57 5.36 33.54
CA SER A 908 35.36 5.44 32.72
C SER A 908 34.24 6.05 33.54
N ASP A 909 33.88 7.28 33.20
CA ASP A 909 32.81 8.06 33.83
C ASP A 909 31.49 7.73 33.09
N THR A 910 30.90 6.59 33.45
CA THR A 910 29.97 5.83 32.62
C THR A 910 28.73 6.63 32.21
N TRP A 911 28.06 7.27 33.16
CA TRP A 911 26.84 8.03 32.86
C TRP A 911 27.10 9.49 32.51
N ASN A 912 28.37 9.93 32.50
CA ASN A 912 28.78 11.17 31.84
C ASN A 912 29.36 10.94 30.43
N HIS A 913 29.37 9.68 29.96
CA HIS A 913 29.75 9.32 28.59
C HIS A 913 31.17 9.77 28.20
N ARG A 914 32.11 9.70 29.14
CA ARG A 914 33.49 10.16 28.94
C ARG A 914 34.51 9.32 29.69
N VAL A 915 35.78 9.50 29.35
CA VAL A 915 36.94 8.98 30.07
C VAL A 915 37.70 10.15 30.67
N GLN A 916 38.21 9.97 31.89
CA GLN A 916 39.05 10.94 32.59
C GLN A 916 40.39 10.31 32.99
N LYS A 917 41.48 11.05 32.77
CA LYS A 917 42.85 10.68 33.16
C LYS A 917 43.31 11.50 34.35
N PHE A 918 43.98 10.85 35.29
CA PHE A 918 44.52 11.43 36.52
C PHE A 918 45.99 11.03 36.71
N THR A 919 46.70 11.82 37.50
CA THR A 919 48.00 11.42 38.05
C THR A 919 47.83 10.36 39.13
N ASN A 920 48.93 9.74 39.56
CA ASN A 920 48.88 8.82 40.70
C ASN A 920 48.41 9.50 42.00
N SER A 921 48.53 10.82 42.16
CA SER A 921 48.06 11.57 43.33
C SER A 921 46.56 11.91 43.27
N GLY A 922 45.90 11.63 42.15
CA GLY A 922 44.47 11.92 41.95
C GLY A 922 44.20 13.30 41.32
N GLU A 923 45.23 13.97 40.78
CA GLU A 923 45.06 15.25 40.09
C GLU A 923 44.56 15.02 38.67
N PHE A 924 43.56 15.81 38.24
CA PHE A 924 43.00 15.73 36.90
C PHE A 924 44.01 16.16 35.83
N VAL A 925 44.14 15.35 34.77
CA VAL A 925 45.06 15.61 33.64
C VAL A 925 44.29 16.01 32.39
N THR A 926 43.37 15.15 31.93
CA THR A 926 42.59 15.40 30.71
C THR A 926 41.31 14.54 30.68
N THR A 927 40.40 14.86 29.76
CA THR A 927 39.17 14.11 29.50
C THR A 927 38.85 14.09 28.02
N TRP A 928 38.23 13.02 27.55
CA TRP A 928 37.70 12.89 26.20
C TRP A 928 36.44 12.02 26.21
N GLY A 929 35.62 12.17 25.17
CA GLY A 929 34.32 11.50 25.10
C GLY A 929 33.15 12.48 25.16
N VAL A 930 32.13 12.24 24.34
CA VAL A 930 30.82 12.89 24.41
C VAL A 930 29.70 11.87 24.26
N PHE A 931 28.51 12.18 24.75
CA PHE A 931 27.34 11.32 24.56
C PHE A 931 26.98 11.19 23.07
N GLY A 932 26.80 9.95 22.61
CA GLY A 932 26.28 9.65 21.27
C GLY A 932 26.03 8.17 21.06
N SER A 933 24.97 7.84 20.33
CA SER A 933 24.60 6.47 19.95
C SER A 933 24.88 6.21 18.47
N THR A 934 25.60 5.12 18.16
CA THR A 934 25.85 4.66 16.79
C THR A 934 24.83 3.63 16.30
N GLY A 935 23.87 3.23 17.14
CA GLY A 935 22.98 2.11 16.85
C GLY A 935 23.70 0.76 16.77
N GLY A 936 24.93 0.65 17.30
CA GLY A 936 25.77 -0.54 17.22
C GLY A 936 26.70 -0.59 15.99
N GLU A 937 26.70 0.43 15.14
CA GLU A 937 27.64 0.50 14.01
C GLU A 937 29.02 1.05 14.43
N LEU A 938 30.05 0.73 13.64
CA LEU A 938 31.38 1.34 13.76
C LEU A 938 31.41 2.70 13.04
N GLY A 939 32.29 3.61 13.46
CA GLY A 939 32.41 4.99 12.96
C GLY A 939 32.02 6.04 14.01
N GLN A 940 32.22 7.33 13.76
CA GLN A 940 32.10 8.41 14.76
C GLN A 940 33.00 8.18 15.99
N GLU A 941 34.17 8.81 15.96
CA GLU A 941 35.21 8.73 17.00
C GLU A 941 34.83 9.52 18.26
N SER A 942 35.36 9.09 19.41
CA SER A 942 35.25 9.82 20.69
C SER A 942 33.80 10.10 21.15
N ILE A 943 32.81 9.37 20.63
CA ILE A 943 31.47 9.31 21.19
C ILE A 943 31.31 8.04 22.00
N PHE A 944 30.63 8.12 23.14
CA PHE A 944 30.36 6.99 24.01
C PHE A 944 28.90 6.93 24.41
N TYR A 945 28.40 5.70 24.55
CA TYR A 945 27.13 5.40 25.18
C TYR A 945 27.38 4.44 26.34
N GLY A 946 27.65 4.97 27.53
CA GLY A 946 27.96 4.16 28.71
C GLY A 946 29.28 3.40 28.58
N PRO A 947 30.44 4.08 28.53
CA PRO A 947 31.73 3.41 28.57
C PRO A 947 31.90 2.73 29.93
N ARG A 948 32.24 1.44 29.94
CA ARG A 948 32.34 0.64 31.18
C ARG A 948 33.75 0.16 31.44
N ALA A 949 34.18 -0.96 30.84
CA ALA A 949 35.53 -1.45 31.03
C ALA A 949 36.56 -0.55 30.35
N ILE A 950 37.70 -0.38 31.01
CA ILE A 950 38.86 0.32 30.49
C ILE A 950 40.11 -0.47 30.84
N THR A 951 41.04 -0.59 29.90
CA THR A 951 42.32 -1.29 30.13
C THR A 951 43.45 -0.61 29.37
N ILE A 952 44.67 -0.79 29.86
CA ILE A 952 45.88 -0.27 29.21
C ILE A 952 46.56 -1.44 28.52
N GLY A 953 46.69 -1.35 27.20
CA GLY A 953 47.37 -2.36 26.41
C GLY A 953 48.87 -2.36 26.66
N ARG A 954 49.54 -3.42 26.19
CA ARG A 954 51.00 -3.55 26.26
C ARG A 954 51.76 -2.51 25.45
N ASP A 955 51.09 -1.93 24.47
CA ASP A 955 51.56 -0.80 23.66
C ASP A 955 51.44 0.56 24.38
N GLY A 956 50.88 0.58 25.60
CA GLY A 956 50.63 1.79 26.39
C GLY A 956 49.37 2.54 26.01
N ASN A 957 48.60 2.07 25.03
CA ASN A 957 47.36 2.71 24.59
C ASN A 957 46.18 2.35 25.51
N VAL A 958 45.16 3.21 25.50
CA VAL A 958 43.96 3.11 26.33
C VAL A 958 42.84 2.50 25.52
N TYR A 959 42.30 1.38 26.00
CA TYR A 959 41.20 0.67 25.35
C TYR A 959 39.95 0.76 26.19
N VAL A 960 38.90 1.30 25.59
CA VAL A 960 37.65 1.64 26.27
C VAL A 960 36.52 0.81 25.65
N MET A 961 35.84 0.02 26.48
CA MET A 961 34.64 -0.70 26.11
C MET A 961 33.46 0.27 26.10
N ASP A 962 33.03 0.67 24.91
CA ASP A 962 31.85 1.51 24.67
C ASP A 962 30.61 0.62 24.60
N THR A 963 30.14 0.19 25.77
CA THR A 963 29.17 -0.89 25.92
C THR A 963 27.87 -0.64 25.18
N GLY A 964 27.28 0.56 25.30
CA GLY A 964 26.00 0.89 24.65
C GLY A 964 26.11 0.99 23.13
N ASN A 965 27.29 1.33 22.58
CA ASN A 965 27.57 1.26 21.14
C ASN A 965 28.18 -0.07 20.70
N LYS A 966 28.31 -1.03 21.62
CA LYS A 966 28.69 -2.42 21.35
C LYS A 966 30.05 -2.55 20.65
N ARG A 967 31.03 -1.74 21.05
CA ARG A 967 32.36 -1.67 20.41
C ARG A 967 33.48 -1.41 21.41
N VAL A 968 34.72 -1.63 20.99
CA VAL A 968 35.93 -1.18 21.71
C VAL A 968 36.55 -0.03 20.93
N GLN A 969 36.92 1.04 21.63
CA GLN A 969 37.66 2.17 21.08
C GLN A 969 39.06 2.25 21.70
N MET A 970 40.07 2.48 20.87
CA MET A 970 41.48 2.60 21.24
C MET A 970 41.92 4.05 21.13
N PHE A 971 42.61 4.55 22.15
CA PHE A 971 43.13 5.91 22.25
C PHE A 971 44.60 5.89 22.65
N ASN A 972 45.34 6.91 22.26
CA ASN A 972 46.66 7.14 22.85
C ASN A 972 46.54 7.67 24.31
N PRO A 973 47.63 7.73 25.08
CA PRO A 973 47.61 8.25 26.46
C PRO A 973 47.11 9.68 26.62
N ASP A 974 47.03 10.48 25.55
CA ASP A 974 46.55 11.86 25.53
C ASP A 974 45.05 11.97 25.19
N GLY A 975 44.38 10.84 24.92
CA GLY A 975 42.95 10.78 24.60
C GLY A 975 42.62 10.96 23.11
N VAL A 976 43.62 10.87 22.22
CA VAL A 976 43.42 10.92 20.78
C VAL A 976 43.02 9.54 20.26
N PHE A 977 41.92 9.49 19.51
CA PHE A 977 41.41 8.26 18.91
C PHE A 977 42.41 7.64 17.92
N ILE A 978 42.59 6.32 17.99
CA ILE A 978 43.47 5.54 17.09
C ILE A 978 42.63 4.65 16.18
N THR A 979 41.80 3.78 16.77
CA THR A 979 40.98 2.82 16.01
C THR A 979 39.83 2.28 16.86
N GLN A 980 38.95 1.49 16.24
CA GLN A 980 37.85 0.81 16.89
C GLN A 980 37.59 -0.55 16.24
N TRP A 981 37.03 -1.49 17.02
CA TRP A 981 36.60 -2.80 16.51
C TRP A 981 35.38 -3.33 17.26
N GLY A 982 34.78 -4.40 16.72
CA GLY A 982 33.54 -4.97 17.24
C GLY A 982 32.32 -4.49 16.46
N GLY A 983 31.32 -3.97 17.18
CA GLY A 983 30.02 -3.55 16.67
C GLY A 983 28.90 -4.51 17.07
N GLY A 984 27.66 -4.03 16.99
CA GLY A 984 26.46 -4.72 17.44
C GLY A 984 26.17 -5.98 16.63
N GLY A 985 25.97 -7.10 17.32
CA GLY A 985 25.51 -8.34 16.68
C GLY A 985 25.83 -9.60 17.48
N VAL A 986 25.39 -10.73 16.93
CA VAL A 986 25.53 -12.07 17.53
C VAL A 986 26.55 -12.96 16.80
N VAL A 987 27.01 -12.53 15.62
CA VAL A 987 28.02 -13.27 14.84
C VAL A 987 29.42 -13.10 15.44
N ASP A 988 30.35 -13.93 15.01
CA ASP A 988 31.75 -13.90 15.45
C ASP A 988 32.37 -12.51 15.22
N GLY A 989 33.02 -12.00 16.27
CA GLY A 989 33.62 -10.66 16.26
C GLY A 989 32.65 -9.49 16.48
N ARG A 990 31.35 -9.75 16.65
CA ARG A 990 30.33 -8.75 17.04
C ARG A 990 29.88 -8.97 18.49
N PHE A 991 29.33 -7.92 19.10
CA PHE A 991 29.00 -7.87 20.52
C PHE A 991 27.54 -7.52 20.80
N ASP A 992 27.05 -7.96 21.95
CA ASP A 992 25.80 -7.53 22.57
C ASP A 992 26.02 -7.31 24.07
N GLU A 993 25.98 -6.05 24.50
CA GLU A 993 26.41 -5.59 25.83
C GLU A 993 27.77 -6.16 26.27
N PRO A 994 28.86 -5.81 25.58
CA PRO A 994 30.19 -6.18 26.03
C PRO A 994 30.60 -5.32 27.23
N VAL A 995 31.10 -5.94 28.30
CA VAL A 995 31.33 -5.27 29.60
C VAL A 995 32.69 -5.52 30.24
N GLY A 996 33.49 -6.45 29.71
CA GLY A 996 34.82 -6.78 30.21
C GLY A 996 35.84 -6.90 29.08
N LEU A 997 37.08 -6.48 29.34
CA LEU A 997 38.17 -6.43 28.36
C LEU A 997 39.51 -6.71 29.04
N GLY A 998 40.30 -7.65 28.51
CA GLY A 998 41.66 -7.94 28.98
C GLY A 998 42.58 -8.47 27.89
N GLN A 999 43.90 -8.38 28.10
CA GLN A 999 44.93 -8.78 27.13
C GLN A 999 45.88 -9.83 27.72
N ASP A 1000 46.25 -10.86 26.94
CA ASP A 1000 47.20 -11.89 27.37
C ASP A 1000 48.68 -11.58 27.03
N ALA A 1001 49.57 -12.54 27.31
CA ALA A 1001 50.99 -12.40 27.08
C ALA A 1001 51.43 -12.32 25.62
N ASN A 1002 50.58 -12.75 24.71
CA ASN A 1002 50.83 -12.76 23.27
C ASN A 1002 50.11 -11.60 22.57
N GLY A 1003 49.51 -10.67 23.32
CA GLY A 1003 48.78 -9.53 22.78
C GLY A 1003 47.33 -9.83 22.38
N ASN A 1004 46.83 -11.05 22.60
CA ASN A 1004 45.44 -11.40 22.26
C ASN A 1004 44.46 -10.76 23.26
N TRP A 1005 43.29 -10.38 22.76
CA TRP A 1005 42.24 -9.71 23.52
C TRP A 1005 41.11 -10.68 23.88
N TYR A 1006 40.55 -10.51 25.07
CA TYR A 1006 39.44 -11.28 25.59
C TYR A 1006 38.31 -10.32 25.95
N VAL A 1007 37.13 -10.53 25.38
CA VAL A 1007 35.95 -9.68 25.55
C VAL A 1007 34.84 -10.48 26.19
N ALA A 1008 34.31 -9.98 27.31
CA ALA A 1008 33.11 -10.50 27.94
C ALA A 1008 31.86 -9.97 27.22
N ASP A 1009 31.36 -10.75 26.27
CA ASP A 1009 30.20 -10.44 25.43
C ASP A 1009 28.93 -10.99 26.08
N THR A 1010 28.44 -10.23 27.07
CA THR A 1010 27.59 -10.76 28.14
C THR A 1010 26.22 -11.18 27.67
N TRP A 1011 25.54 -10.40 26.83
CA TRP A 1011 24.20 -10.79 26.34
C TRP A 1011 24.25 -11.85 25.25
N ASN A 1012 25.41 -12.05 24.64
CA ASN A 1012 25.69 -13.25 23.85
C ASN A 1012 26.17 -14.44 24.70
N ARG A 1013 26.26 -14.29 26.03
CA ARG A 1013 26.60 -15.33 27.01
C ARG A 1013 27.93 -16.02 26.72
N ARG A 1014 28.93 -15.26 26.25
CA ARG A 1014 30.20 -15.83 25.79
C ARG A 1014 31.37 -14.92 26.12
N ILE A 1015 32.55 -15.52 26.19
CA ILE A 1015 33.81 -14.80 26.09
C ILE A 1015 34.32 -14.99 24.66
N GLN A 1016 34.74 -13.90 24.01
CA GLN A 1016 35.36 -13.94 22.70
C GLN A 1016 36.85 -13.60 22.79
N LYS A 1017 37.68 -14.33 22.05
CA LYS A 1017 39.12 -14.13 21.90
C LYS A 1017 39.42 -13.51 20.53
N PHE A 1018 40.29 -12.52 20.53
CA PHE A 1018 40.77 -11.82 19.33
C PHE A 1018 42.29 -11.77 19.28
N SER A 1019 42.86 -11.69 18.09
CA SER A 1019 44.29 -11.49 17.89
C SER A 1019 44.72 -10.08 18.30
N GLU A 1020 46.04 -9.86 18.37
CA GLU A 1020 46.63 -8.53 18.56
C GLU A 1020 46.11 -7.50 17.53
N ASN A 1021 45.78 -7.95 16.31
CA ASN A 1021 45.21 -7.13 15.24
C ASN A 1021 43.67 -7.09 15.26
N PHE A 1022 43.05 -7.41 16.40
CA PHE A 1022 41.60 -7.36 16.62
C PHE A 1022 40.76 -8.30 15.74
N GLN A 1023 41.37 -9.32 15.15
CA GLN A 1023 40.65 -10.33 14.38
C GLN A 1023 40.12 -11.42 15.31
N TYR A 1024 38.87 -11.82 15.14
CA TYR A 1024 38.27 -12.91 15.92
C TYR A 1024 39.08 -14.21 15.76
N ILE A 1025 39.32 -14.91 16.88
CA ILE A 1025 40.03 -16.20 16.94
C ILE A 1025 39.10 -17.32 17.39
N ALA A 1026 38.43 -17.14 18.53
CA ALA A 1026 37.65 -18.20 19.18
C ALA A 1026 36.62 -17.62 20.16
N GLN A 1027 35.70 -18.45 20.64
CA GLN A 1027 34.75 -18.12 21.69
C GLN A 1027 34.43 -19.36 22.54
N TRP A 1028 33.88 -19.13 23.73
CA TRP A 1028 33.26 -20.19 24.54
C TRP A 1028 32.10 -19.63 25.38
N PRO A 1029 31.08 -20.46 25.67
CA PRO A 1029 29.90 -20.03 26.41
C PRO A 1029 30.17 -19.90 27.93
N ILE A 1030 29.42 -19.00 28.56
CA ILE A 1030 29.33 -18.82 30.01
C ILE A 1030 27.88 -19.07 30.45
N ASN A 1031 27.61 -20.25 31.00
CA ASN A 1031 26.26 -20.72 31.30
C ASN A 1031 25.54 -19.88 32.38
N GLY A 1032 26.30 -19.15 33.22
CA GLY A 1032 25.74 -18.30 34.28
C GLY A 1032 25.24 -16.92 33.83
N TRP A 1033 25.61 -16.46 32.63
CA TRP A 1033 25.26 -15.13 32.13
C TRP A 1033 23.87 -15.09 31.49
N GLY A 1034 22.85 -15.50 32.24
CA GLY A 1034 21.45 -15.54 31.78
C GLY A 1034 20.73 -14.19 31.79
N SER A 1035 21.13 -13.30 32.71
CA SER A 1035 20.46 -12.04 33.06
C SER A 1035 20.67 -10.93 32.03
N GLN A 1036 19.62 -10.16 31.75
CA GLN A 1036 19.70 -8.94 30.94
C GLN A 1036 19.82 -7.66 31.79
N SER A 1037 20.09 -7.77 33.10
CA SER A 1037 20.31 -6.61 33.97
C SER A 1037 21.44 -5.72 33.44
N VAL A 1038 21.22 -4.41 33.40
CA VAL A 1038 22.27 -3.43 33.07
C VAL A 1038 23.19 -3.13 34.25
N VAL A 1039 22.78 -3.50 35.47
CA VAL A 1039 23.44 -3.17 36.74
C VAL A 1039 24.32 -4.31 37.25
N ASN A 1040 23.86 -5.57 37.12
CA ASN A 1040 24.53 -6.76 37.67
C ASN A 1040 25.45 -7.39 36.62
N LYS A 1041 26.40 -6.61 36.09
CA LYS A 1041 27.20 -7.03 34.94
C LYS A 1041 28.44 -7.81 35.35
N PRO A 1042 28.77 -8.87 34.60
CA PRO A 1042 30.06 -9.54 34.72
C PRO A 1042 31.24 -8.63 34.39
N ALA A 1043 32.41 -9.02 34.87
CA ALA A 1043 33.70 -8.46 34.54
C ALA A 1043 34.69 -9.60 34.26
N LEU A 1044 35.78 -9.27 33.58
CA LEU A 1044 36.83 -10.21 33.17
C LEU A 1044 38.21 -9.61 33.45
N ALA A 1045 39.14 -10.45 33.91
CA ALA A 1045 40.55 -10.14 34.05
C ALA A 1045 41.41 -11.28 33.51
N VAL A 1046 42.56 -10.95 32.92
CA VAL A 1046 43.49 -11.92 32.33
C VAL A 1046 44.79 -11.92 33.13
N ASP A 1047 45.09 -13.05 33.78
CA ASP A 1047 46.42 -13.31 34.33
C ASP A 1047 47.33 -13.77 33.19
N SER A 1048 48.02 -12.81 32.59
CA SER A 1048 48.93 -13.07 31.47
C SER A 1048 50.15 -13.91 31.87
N ALA A 1049 50.57 -13.91 33.14
CA ALA A 1049 51.73 -14.68 33.60
C ALA A 1049 51.42 -16.17 33.76
N ARG A 1050 50.20 -16.51 34.20
CA ARG A 1050 49.73 -17.90 34.39
C ARG A 1050 48.86 -18.43 33.26
N GLY A 1051 48.48 -17.58 32.31
CA GLY A 1051 47.62 -17.95 31.19
C GLY A 1051 46.21 -18.32 31.63
N ILE A 1052 45.62 -17.50 32.51
CA ILE A 1052 44.26 -17.72 33.05
C ILE A 1052 43.37 -16.51 32.72
N VAL A 1053 42.15 -16.78 32.28
CA VAL A 1053 41.07 -15.81 32.14
C VAL A 1053 40.09 -16.01 33.29
N TYR A 1054 39.97 -15.01 34.16
CA TYR A 1054 38.97 -14.98 35.21
C TYR A 1054 37.75 -14.19 34.75
N ALA A 1055 36.57 -14.70 35.07
CA ALA A 1055 35.29 -14.07 34.79
C ALA A 1055 34.38 -14.17 36.02
N VAL A 1056 33.75 -13.07 36.43
CA VAL A 1056 32.75 -13.12 37.50
C VAL A 1056 31.39 -13.55 36.94
N ASP A 1057 30.62 -14.25 37.75
CA ASP A 1057 29.26 -14.69 37.46
C ASP A 1057 28.35 -14.12 38.58
N PRO A 1058 27.90 -12.85 38.44
CA PRO A 1058 27.28 -12.11 39.54
C PRO A 1058 26.02 -12.79 40.09
N GLU A 1059 25.14 -13.26 39.20
CA GLU A 1059 23.85 -13.85 39.54
C GLU A 1059 23.98 -15.25 40.19
N ASN A 1060 25.15 -15.88 40.06
CA ASN A 1060 25.47 -17.14 40.72
C ASN A 1060 26.52 -16.98 41.82
N TYR A 1061 26.86 -15.73 42.19
CA TYR A 1061 27.72 -15.41 43.32
C TYR A 1061 29.09 -16.11 43.31
N ARG A 1062 29.75 -16.17 42.14
CA ARG A 1062 30.99 -16.93 41.97
C ARG A 1062 31.96 -16.30 40.97
N VAL A 1063 33.18 -16.80 40.99
CA VAL A 1063 34.22 -16.54 39.98
C VAL A 1063 34.51 -17.82 39.20
N LEU A 1064 34.73 -17.68 37.90
CA LEU A 1064 35.08 -18.74 36.96
C LEU A 1064 36.49 -18.49 36.44
N ALA A 1065 37.31 -19.55 36.36
CA ALA A 1065 38.66 -19.51 35.80
C ALA A 1065 38.77 -20.43 34.58
N PHE A 1066 39.30 -19.89 33.48
CA PHE A 1066 39.50 -20.59 32.22
C PHE A 1066 40.97 -20.48 31.77
N GLY A 1067 41.46 -21.44 30.98
CA GLY A 1067 42.68 -21.27 30.20
C GLY A 1067 42.50 -20.23 29.07
N LEU A 1068 43.61 -19.77 28.49
CA LEU A 1068 43.60 -18.84 27.34
C LEU A 1068 42.92 -19.40 26.07
N ASP A 1069 42.60 -20.68 26.05
CA ASP A 1069 41.88 -21.39 25.00
C ASP A 1069 40.40 -21.65 25.34
N GLY A 1070 39.92 -21.21 26.51
CA GLY A 1070 38.56 -21.43 26.98
C GLY A 1070 38.34 -22.72 27.75
N THR A 1071 39.40 -23.49 28.03
CA THR A 1071 39.30 -24.70 28.88
C THR A 1071 38.95 -24.32 30.31
N PHE A 1072 37.85 -24.84 30.86
CA PHE A 1072 37.45 -24.55 32.24
C PHE A 1072 38.43 -25.19 33.25
N LYS A 1073 38.90 -24.39 34.22
CA LYS A 1073 39.90 -24.81 35.22
C LYS A 1073 39.30 -24.94 36.62
N ALA A 1074 38.58 -23.92 37.08
CA ALA A 1074 38.04 -23.88 38.44
C ALA A 1074 36.91 -22.86 38.59
N THR A 1075 36.13 -23.02 39.64
CA THR A 1075 35.19 -22.01 40.13
C THR A 1075 35.18 -21.96 41.66
N TRP A 1076 34.91 -20.80 42.24
CA TRP A 1076 34.73 -20.66 43.68
C TRP A 1076 33.77 -19.51 43.99
N GLY A 1077 33.18 -19.54 45.18
CA GLY A 1077 32.14 -18.61 45.61
C GLY A 1077 30.77 -19.28 45.73
N LEU A 1078 30.01 -18.77 46.69
CA LEU A 1078 28.59 -19.06 46.95
C LEU A 1078 27.94 -17.76 47.44
N TYR A 1079 26.61 -17.74 47.51
CA TYR A 1079 25.90 -16.62 48.14
C TYR A 1079 26.23 -16.51 49.62
N GLY A 1080 26.72 -15.35 50.05
CA GLY A 1080 27.01 -15.06 51.45
C GLY A 1080 28.02 -13.93 51.65
N THR A 1081 28.30 -13.60 52.91
CA THR A 1081 29.21 -12.51 53.30
C THR A 1081 30.45 -12.99 54.07
N ASP A 1082 30.67 -14.30 54.18
CA ASP A 1082 31.92 -14.83 54.73
C ASP A 1082 33.10 -14.65 53.76
N SER A 1083 34.31 -15.09 54.17
CA SER A 1083 35.53 -14.94 53.38
C SER A 1083 35.61 -15.87 52.16
N THR A 1084 34.67 -16.80 51.98
CA THR A 1084 34.60 -17.73 50.84
C THR A 1084 33.43 -17.43 49.90
N SER A 1085 32.59 -16.46 50.24
CA SER A 1085 31.30 -16.19 49.62
C SER A 1085 31.20 -14.75 49.10
N PHE A 1086 30.26 -14.51 48.17
CA PHE A 1086 29.99 -13.22 47.57
C PHE A 1086 28.51 -12.83 47.70
N ALA A 1087 28.23 -11.53 47.81
CA ALA A 1087 26.88 -11.00 47.74
C ALA A 1087 26.52 -10.57 46.32
N LEU A 1088 27.44 -9.92 45.59
CA LEU A 1088 27.30 -9.59 44.17
C LEU A 1088 28.68 -9.26 43.57
N PRO A 1089 29.43 -10.25 43.03
CA PRO A 1089 30.74 -9.99 42.46
C PRO A 1089 30.63 -9.29 41.09
N THR A 1090 30.99 -8.01 41.01
CA THR A 1090 30.79 -7.17 39.81
C THR A 1090 32.08 -6.70 39.13
N GLY A 1091 33.22 -6.78 39.82
CA GLY A 1091 34.51 -6.34 39.31
C GLY A 1091 35.62 -7.33 39.63
N ILE A 1092 36.64 -7.41 38.78
CA ILE A 1092 37.78 -8.32 38.98
C ILE A 1092 39.06 -7.74 38.40
N ALA A 1093 40.18 -7.92 39.10
CA ALA A 1093 41.52 -7.59 38.62
C ALA A 1093 42.56 -8.59 39.13
N VAL A 1094 43.70 -8.65 38.45
CA VAL A 1094 44.84 -9.49 38.85
C VAL A 1094 46.02 -8.57 39.20
N GLY A 1095 46.56 -8.72 40.40
CA GLY A 1095 47.73 -7.97 40.86
C GLY A 1095 49.05 -8.52 40.28
N PRO A 1096 50.16 -7.77 40.40
CA PRO A 1096 51.47 -8.20 39.90
C PRO A 1096 52.02 -9.46 40.60
N ASP A 1097 51.53 -9.77 41.80
CA ASP A 1097 51.83 -11.00 42.54
C ASP A 1097 50.96 -12.20 42.12
N GLY A 1098 49.97 -11.97 41.24
CA GLY A 1098 49.00 -12.97 40.79
C GLY A 1098 47.76 -13.10 41.66
N LYS A 1099 47.62 -12.31 42.73
CA LYS A 1099 46.40 -12.33 43.54
C LYS A 1099 45.22 -11.79 42.74
N VAL A 1100 44.05 -12.38 42.98
CA VAL A 1100 42.80 -12.02 42.31
C VAL A 1100 41.98 -11.13 43.24
N TYR A 1101 41.74 -9.90 42.82
CA TYR A 1101 40.97 -8.90 43.55
C TYR A 1101 39.55 -8.88 42.98
N VAL A 1102 38.54 -9.15 43.80
CA VAL A 1102 37.14 -9.20 43.38
C VAL A 1102 36.37 -8.11 44.11
N ALA A 1103 35.70 -7.24 43.36
CA ALA A 1103 34.79 -6.24 43.90
C ALA A 1103 33.43 -6.89 44.15
N ASP A 1104 33.06 -7.01 45.43
CA ASP A 1104 31.80 -7.59 45.90
C ASP A 1104 30.84 -6.43 46.23
N GLY A 1105 30.08 -6.02 45.22
CA GLY A 1105 29.37 -4.74 45.17
C GLY A 1105 28.35 -4.58 46.29
N ASP A 1106 27.50 -5.59 46.50
CA ASP A 1106 26.43 -5.56 47.50
C ASP A 1106 26.95 -5.81 48.93
N ALA A 1107 28.14 -6.40 49.07
CA ALA A 1107 28.81 -6.54 50.36
C ALA A 1107 29.73 -5.35 50.68
N HIS A 1108 29.81 -4.35 49.80
CA HIS A 1108 30.57 -3.11 50.02
C HIS A 1108 32.05 -3.35 50.38
N ARG A 1109 32.71 -4.29 49.69
CA ARG A 1109 34.10 -4.71 49.96
C ARG A 1109 34.84 -5.18 48.71
N ILE A 1110 36.17 -5.23 48.80
CA ILE A 1110 37.02 -5.96 47.85
C ILE A 1110 37.62 -7.16 48.57
N LEU A 1111 37.50 -8.36 47.97
CA LEU A 1111 38.10 -9.59 48.48
C LEU A 1111 39.34 -9.96 47.65
N VAL A 1112 40.42 -10.37 48.32
CA VAL A 1112 41.69 -10.71 47.68
C VAL A 1112 41.97 -12.19 47.85
N PHE A 1113 42.00 -12.92 46.75
CA PHE A 1113 42.24 -14.35 46.71
C PHE A 1113 43.68 -14.67 46.26
N PRO A 1114 44.27 -15.76 46.76
CA PRO A 1114 45.54 -16.26 46.23
C PRO A 1114 45.39 -16.66 44.75
N PRO A 1115 46.50 -16.69 43.98
CA PRO A 1115 46.47 -17.17 42.60
C PRO A 1115 45.89 -18.59 42.52
N VAL A 1116 45.05 -18.85 41.52
CA VAL A 1116 44.53 -20.20 41.25
C VAL A 1116 45.57 -20.96 40.42
N GLU A 1117 46.15 -22.01 41.01
CA GLU A 1117 47.03 -22.97 40.32
C GLU A 1117 46.25 -23.96 39.46
#